data_AF-A0A9W8C4Q3-F1
#
_entry.id   AF-A0A9W8C4Q3-F1
#
_cell.length_a   1.000
_cell.length_b   1.000
_cell.length_c   1.000
_cell.angle_alpha   90.00
_cell.angle_beta   90.00
_cell.angle_gamma   90.00
#
_symmetry.space_group_name_H-M   'P 1'
#
loop_
_entity.id
_entity.type
_entity.pdbx_description
1 polymer ?
#
loop_
_entity_poly.entity_id
_entity_poly.type
_entity_poly.pdbx_seq_one_letter_code
_entity_poly.pdbx_strand_id
1 'polypeptide(L)'
;MNLHKLSSRLRPAVTQKFRHLHISSSGQQLEAVAVETASAEPNLLSVFRTSEQDPACHSEQQAGQYYTLPPTHIHTLFPHGLPPRFQLQIKTFNEGCVMVRQPTLELISYLKKADYSKPPLRYVLYGLPGSGKSMSLCHALHYCYTQGWLILHVPDAHLWVKNCKELLPSSSRPSRFDQPLQASQWLKNFKMTNERFLSKIKTTQRYVWTKRESTEEGRPLGELVDQGVNRVKSSSDVVGAVLRELRLQAGGEGAFKLAVAVDGVNALWGKTSLKKEDRTVCEPEELTLIHNLRKMLKNDWSGGAILTALSQTGSLYKPRSAYLPTELLGQEGFDHMEPFVPISVSTYNEMEFESCYLYYLDRNWLQHPHSQTEEGKKELIFLSNKNPSILDRFSKAGSRLLKSQGKFQKNSTGTALRIILNPNQKYQRIKGFGGAMTDAAAMNILSLSPGAQDQLLTQYFSPDGIEYSFVRVPMASCDFSTRLYTYADTPGDYELQNFTLSKEDIHMKIPLLQRAQSLAARPLSLFASAWSAPAWLKTNGALTGKGSLKGKPGGKEHKTWAQYYIRFLEEYGKYNLSFWGLTSGNEPTAGQMTNYSFQALGFTPETQRDWIALDLGPALHSSAFASIRLMILDDQRLLLPYWAKVVLSDVHAARYVHGIGVHWYFDRIAPPDITLGTTHHLYPEYFLFATEACSGWNPADRGVRLGSWDRAEDYAHDIIQDLNNYVTGWTDWNLALNQGGGPNWVKNFVDSPIIVDQSKDVFYKQPTFYSMAHFSKFLWEGSQRVGVSISQSTVLELSAYIRPDGSAVLIILNRSEEDVQFDVWDQTLGFLASTAPSHSVLTLLWNRQ
;
A
#
# COMPACT_ATOMS: atom_id res chain seq x y z
N MET A 1 25.66 -41.85 -29.47
CA MET A 1 26.02 -42.53 -28.20
C MET A 1 24.92 -42.21 -27.20
N ASN A 2 23.82 -42.98 -27.21
CA ASN A 2 23.51 -44.07 -26.26
C ASN A 2 23.65 -43.63 -24.79
N LEU A 3 22.66 -43.68 -23.90
CA LEU A 3 21.33 -44.32 -23.92
C LEU A 3 20.55 -43.84 -22.67
N HIS A 4 19.26 -43.57 -22.84
CA HIS A 4 18.21 -43.67 -21.81
C HIS A 4 18.28 -45.00 -21.06
N LYS A 5 17.87 -45.05 -19.77
CA LYS A 5 16.82 -45.98 -19.26
C LYS A 5 16.54 -45.91 -17.74
N LEU A 6 15.22 -45.97 -17.45
CA LEU A 6 14.52 -46.62 -16.30
C LEU A 6 14.75 -46.00 -14.91
N SER A 7 13.82 -45.29 -14.26
CA SER A 7 12.39 -45.53 -13.98
C SER A 7 12.07 -46.69 -13.03
N SER A 8 11.35 -46.32 -11.96
CA SER A 8 10.36 -47.09 -11.18
C SER A 8 10.78 -47.81 -9.89
N ARG A 9 9.84 -47.73 -8.92
CA ARG A 9 9.60 -48.56 -7.70
C ARG A 9 10.37 -48.10 -6.44
N LEU A 10 9.78 -47.76 -5.29
CA LEU A 10 8.51 -48.13 -4.65
C LEU A 10 8.01 -47.05 -3.66
N ARG A 11 6.68 -46.86 -3.57
CA ARG A 11 5.99 -46.60 -2.28
C ARG A 11 5.67 -47.97 -1.63
N PRO A 12 5.52 -48.08 -0.30
CA PRO A 12 4.16 -47.96 0.25
C PRO A 12 4.04 -47.27 1.63
N ALA A 13 2.86 -46.67 1.81
CA ALA A 13 1.97 -46.70 2.98
C ALA A 13 2.47 -46.32 4.41
N VAL A 14 1.94 -45.16 4.84
CA VAL A 14 1.35 -44.81 6.15
C VAL A 14 1.10 -45.95 7.15
N THR A 15 1.53 -45.76 8.40
CA THR A 15 0.74 -46.15 9.59
C THR A 15 1.13 -45.32 10.82
N GLN A 16 0.13 -44.72 11.45
CA GLN A 16 0.19 -44.04 12.74
C GLN A 16 0.70 -44.97 13.86
N LYS A 17 1.43 -44.40 14.83
CA LYS A 17 1.21 -44.70 16.26
C LYS A 17 1.76 -43.58 17.15
N PHE A 18 0.83 -42.80 17.70
CA PHE A 18 1.02 -42.07 18.94
C PHE A 18 1.34 -43.05 20.07
N ARG A 19 2.39 -42.77 20.85
CA ARG A 19 2.51 -43.23 22.24
C ARG A 19 3.11 -42.12 23.09
N HIS A 20 2.26 -41.54 23.94
CA HIS A 20 2.67 -40.85 25.15
C HIS A 20 3.34 -41.85 26.10
N LEU A 21 4.49 -41.49 26.66
CA LEU A 21 4.96 -41.99 27.94
C LEU A 21 5.63 -40.84 28.71
N HIS A 22 4.96 -40.40 29.77
CA HIS A 22 5.59 -39.76 30.92
C HIS A 22 6.52 -40.76 31.61
N ILE A 23 7.61 -40.31 32.22
CA ILE A 23 7.92 -40.48 33.67
C ILE A 23 9.34 -39.97 34.02
N SER A 24 9.35 -39.13 35.05
CA SER A 24 10.32 -38.84 36.13
C SER A 24 11.84 -38.65 35.91
N SER A 25 12.26 -37.48 36.38
CA SER A 25 13.41 -37.19 37.25
C SER A 25 14.19 -38.37 37.87
N SER A 26 15.51 -38.36 37.70
CA SER A 26 16.46 -38.45 38.82
C SER A 26 17.85 -38.04 38.32
N GLY A 27 18.53 -37.20 39.11
CA GLY A 27 19.89 -36.78 38.83
C GLY A 27 20.88 -37.81 39.35
N GLN A 28 22.00 -37.95 38.64
CA GLN A 28 23.27 -38.40 39.19
C GLN A 28 24.40 -37.83 38.34
N GLN A 29 25.34 -37.18 39.03
CA GLN A 29 26.63 -36.73 38.51
C GLN A 29 27.40 -37.93 37.97
N LEU A 30 27.99 -37.79 36.78
CA LEU A 30 29.14 -38.59 36.36
C LEU A 30 30.16 -37.71 35.65
N GLU A 31 31.40 -37.92 36.08
CA GLU A 31 32.62 -37.23 35.72
C GLU A 31 33.00 -37.41 34.24
N ALA A 32 33.89 -36.51 33.82
CA ALA A 32 34.44 -36.38 32.48
C ALA A 32 35.13 -37.65 31.98
N VAL A 33 34.76 -38.06 30.76
CA VAL A 33 35.64 -38.83 29.87
C VAL A 33 35.61 -38.13 28.51
N ALA A 34 36.78 -37.62 28.13
CA ALA A 34 37.01 -37.04 26.82
C ALA A 34 36.83 -38.13 25.74
N VAL A 35 35.89 -37.91 24.84
CA VAL A 35 35.79 -38.65 23.58
C VAL A 35 35.95 -37.62 22.48
N GLU A 36 37.02 -37.76 21.70
CA GLU A 36 37.25 -37.04 20.46
C GLU A 36 36.05 -37.26 19.52
N THR A 37 35.17 -36.27 19.42
CA THR A 37 34.11 -36.24 18.42
C THR A 37 34.66 -35.71 17.12
N ALA A 38 34.64 -36.59 16.12
CA ALA A 38 34.71 -36.28 14.70
C ALA A 38 33.88 -35.03 14.34
N SER A 39 34.44 -34.27 13.40
CA SER A 39 33.88 -33.09 12.73
C SER A 39 32.34 -33.14 12.59
N ALA A 40 31.66 -32.38 13.45
CA ALA A 40 30.26 -32.03 13.26
C ALA A 40 30.15 -31.06 12.07
N GLU A 41 29.23 -31.35 11.15
CA GLU A 41 28.74 -30.35 10.19
C GLU A 41 28.29 -29.09 10.94
N PRO A 42 28.60 -27.88 10.45
CA PRO A 42 28.23 -26.66 11.16
C PRO A 42 26.71 -26.58 11.26
N ASN A 43 26.21 -26.53 12.49
CA ASN A 43 24.82 -26.25 12.80
C ASN A 43 24.39 -25.00 12.02
N LEU A 44 23.45 -25.09 11.07
CA LEU A 44 22.94 -23.95 10.29
C LEU A 44 22.48 -22.76 11.18
N LEU A 45 22.16 -23.04 12.44
CA LEU A 45 21.82 -22.08 13.49
C LEU A 45 22.97 -21.15 13.93
N SER A 46 24.24 -21.50 13.66
CA SER A 46 25.41 -20.70 14.09
C SER A 46 25.81 -19.59 13.12
N VAL A 47 25.13 -19.44 11.98
CA VAL A 47 25.55 -18.53 10.90
C VAL A 47 24.97 -17.11 11.08
N PHE A 48 23.73 -16.99 11.56
CA PHE A 48 23.00 -15.71 11.61
C PHE A 48 22.97 -15.05 13.00
N ARG A 49 23.37 -15.74 14.08
CA ARG A 49 23.50 -15.16 15.43
C ARG A 49 24.97 -15.03 15.81
N THR A 50 25.29 -13.97 16.56
CA THR A 50 26.61 -13.80 17.18
C THR A 50 26.55 -14.23 18.65
N SER A 51 27.63 -14.85 19.14
CA SER A 51 27.85 -15.09 20.58
C SER A 51 28.25 -13.81 21.31
N GLU A 52 28.86 -12.85 20.61
CA GLU A 52 29.19 -11.54 21.16
C GLU A 52 27.91 -10.71 21.33
N GLN A 53 27.61 -10.33 22.57
CA GLN A 53 26.41 -9.58 22.93
C GLN A 53 26.73 -8.12 23.28
N ASP A 54 28.00 -7.79 23.53
CA ASP A 54 28.43 -6.44 23.85
C ASP A 54 28.63 -5.62 22.55
N PRO A 55 27.85 -4.56 22.31
CA PRO A 55 28.04 -3.69 21.15
C PRO A 55 29.44 -3.09 21.03
N ALA A 56 30.19 -2.99 22.13
CA ALA A 56 31.56 -2.49 22.12
C ALA A 56 32.54 -3.47 21.47
N CYS A 57 32.24 -4.76 21.47
CA CYS A 57 33.06 -5.81 20.89
C CYS A 57 32.69 -6.12 19.42
N HIS A 58 31.61 -5.55 18.90
CA HIS A 58 31.20 -5.80 17.51
C HIS A 58 32.19 -5.19 16.52
N SER A 59 32.51 -5.97 15.49
CA SER A 59 33.37 -5.62 14.37
C SER A 59 32.74 -6.05 13.05
N GLU A 60 33.46 -5.88 11.93
CA GLU A 60 33.03 -6.41 10.63
C GLU A 60 32.80 -7.92 10.64
N GLN A 61 33.42 -8.67 11.56
CA GLN A 61 33.20 -10.11 11.71
C GLN A 61 31.78 -10.47 12.15
N GLN A 62 31.11 -9.59 12.89
CA GLN A 62 29.73 -9.76 13.33
C GLN A 62 28.73 -9.07 12.40
N ALA A 63 29.17 -8.44 11.31
CA ALA A 63 28.27 -7.75 10.39
C ALA A 63 27.27 -8.74 9.77
N GLY A 64 26.00 -8.36 9.76
CA GLY A 64 24.90 -9.21 9.30
C GLY A 64 24.45 -10.26 10.31
N GLN A 65 25.01 -10.33 11.52
CA GLN A 65 24.56 -11.25 12.56
C GLN A 65 23.67 -10.57 13.60
N TYR A 66 22.79 -11.35 14.23
CA TYR A 66 21.91 -10.91 15.30
C TYR A 66 22.57 -11.11 16.67
N TYR A 67 22.62 -10.04 17.46
CA TYR A 67 22.89 -10.12 18.89
C TYR A 67 21.59 -9.91 19.66
N THR A 68 21.52 -10.47 20.86
CA THR A 68 20.38 -10.42 21.75
C THR A 68 20.52 -9.24 22.70
N LEU A 69 19.52 -8.35 22.72
CA LEU A 69 19.41 -7.32 23.74
C LEU A 69 19.00 -7.98 25.07
N PRO A 70 19.74 -7.73 26.16
CA PRO A 70 19.32 -8.18 27.48
C PRO A 70 17.92 -7.60 27.81
N PRO A 71 16.96 -8.42 28.30
CA PRO A 71 15.61 -7.94 28.63
C PRO A 71 15.62 -6.78 29.62
N THR A 72 16.55 -6.78 30.57
CA THR A 72 16.79 -5.68 31.51
C THR A 72 17.11 -4.38 30.78
N HIS A 73 17.99 -4.44 29.77
CA HIS A 73 18.36 -3.28 28.97
C HIS A 73 17.18 -2.80 28.11
N ILE A 74 16.34 -3.69 27.57
CA ILE A 74 15.16 -3.30 26.79
C ILE A 74 14.25 -2.39 27.62
N HIS A 75 13.94 -2.80 28.86
CA HIS A 75 13.06 -2.04 29.74
C HIS A 75 13.69 -0.74 30.25
N THR A 76 14.97 -0.74 30.61
CA THR A 76 15.65 0.44 31.17
C THR A 76 16.07 1.44 30.09
N LEU A 77 16.68 0.99 28.99
CA LEU A 77 17.19 1.85 27.93
C LEU A 77 16.09 2.31 26.98
N PHE A 78 15.09 1.47 26.70
CA PHE A 78 14.05 1.77 25.72
C PHE A 78 12.62 1.64 26.26
N PRO A 79 12.25 2.35 27.35
CA PRO A 79 10.92 2.24 27.95
C PRO A 79 9.78 2.53 26.96
N HIS A 80 10.00 3.46 26.02
CA HIS A 80 9.11 3.72 24.87
C HIS A 80 9.92 4.04 23.59
N GLY A 81 11.18 3.59 23.52
CA GLY A 81 12.15 4.02 22.52
C GLY A 81 12.29 3.11 21.29
N LEU A 82 11.77 1.88 21.36
CA LEU A 82 11.84 0.94 20.24
C LEU A 82 10.71 1.18 19.23
N PRO A 83 10.94 0.97 17.92
CA PRO A 83 9.88 1.04 16.92
C PRO A 83 8.71 0.07 17.25
N PRO A 84 7.43 0.47 17.09
CA PRO A 84 6.28 -0.35 17.47
C PRO A 84 6.27 -1.76 16.87
N ARG A 85 6.68 -1.90 15.60
CA ARG A 85 6.78 -3.22 14.94
C ARG A 85 7.84 -4.11 15.57
N PHE A 86 8.97 -3.54 15.96
CA PHE A 86 10.02 -4.29 16.65
C PHE A 86 9.58 -4.70 18.07
N GLN A 87 8.84 -3.84 18.79
CA GLN A 87 8.25 -4.23 20.08
C GLN A 87 7.29 -5.42 19.92
N LEU A 88 6.48 -5.43 18.86
CA LEU A 88 5.59 -6.55 18.57
C LEU A 88 6.38 -7.82 18.25
N GLN A 89 7.47 -7.69 17.47
CA GLN A 89 8.38 -8.79 17.19
C GLN A 89 9.00 -9.36 18.47
N ILE A 90 9.47 -8.50 19.37
CA ILE A 90 9.98 -8.91 20.70
C ILE A 90 8.94 -9.71 21.46
N LYS A 91 7.71 -9.18 21.54
CA LYS A 91 6.61 -9.84 22.24
C LYS A 91 6.25 -11.19 21.61
N THR A 92 6.37 -11.30 20.28
CA THR A 92 5.98 -12.50 19.54
C THR A 92 7.04 -13.60 19.64
N PHE A 93 8.31 -13.24 19.49
CA PHE A 93 9.43 -14.20 19.58
C PHE A 93 9.89 -14.46 21.00
N ASN A 94 9.39 -13.67 21.96
CA ASN A 94 9.85 -13.66 23.34
C ASN A 94 11.36 -13.37 23.47
N GLU A 95 11.91 -12.59 22.53
CA GLU A 95 13.31 -12.16 22.52
C GLU A 95 13.51 -10.87 21.70
N GLY A 96 14.49 -10.05 22.07
CA GLY A 96 14.84 -8.84 21.32
C GLY A 96 16.19 -8.93 20.64
N CYS A 97 16.21 -9.44 19.41
CA CYS A 97 17.43 -9.54 18.63
C CYS A 97 17.59 -8.36 17.67
N VAL A 98 18.78 -7.76 17.65
CA VAL A 98 19.13 -6.67 16.74
C VAL A 98 20.26 -7.12 15.84
N MET A 99 20.12 -6.88 14.53
CA MET A 99 21.18 -7.21 13.57
C MET A 99 22.27 -6.13 13.61
N VAL A 100 23.53 -6.56 13.65
CA VAL A 100 24.70 -5.70 13.53
C VAL A 100 24.84 -5.29 12.06
N ARG A 101 24.74 -3.99 11.78
CA ARG A 101 24.81 -3.45 10.42
C ARG A 101 25.99 -2.52 10.22
N GLN A 102 26.51 -2.50 8.99
CA GLN A 102 27.66 -1.68 8.61
C GLN A 102 27.54 -0.18 8.98
N PRO A 103 26.40 0.51 8.73
CA PRO A 103 26.26 1.92 9.12
C PRO A 103 26.42 2.17 10.62
N THR A 104 26.00 1.21 11.47
CA THR A 104 26.18 1.33 12.91
C THR A 104 27.61 1.01 13.35
N LEU A 105 28.28 0.05 12.72
CA LEU A 105 29.70 -0.23 12.97
C LEU A 105 30.57 0.99 12.62
N GLU A 106 30.29 1.64 11.50
CA GLU A 106 30.93 2.90 11.09
C GLU A 106 30.71 3.99 12.15
N LEU A 107 29.46 4.19 12.58
CA LEU A 107 29.12 5.16 13.62
C LEU A 107 29.83 4.88 14.95
N ILE A 108 29.84 3.62 15.41
CA ILE A 108 30.53 3.21 16.64
C ILE A 108 32.04 3.42 16.51
N SER A 109 32.64 3.17 15.33
CA SER A 109 34.05 3.44 15.05
C SER A 109 34.38 4.92 15.19
N TYR A 110 33.52 5.81 14.68
CA TYR A 110 33.68 7.26 14.90
C TYR A 110 33.55 7.65 16.37
N LEU A 111 32.60 7.07 17.11
CA LEU A 111 32.48 7.30 18.54
C LEU A 111 33.73 6.84 19.30
N LYS A 112 34.29 5.67 18.99
CA LYS A 112 35.53 5.18 19.62
C LYS A 112 36.72 6.11 19.39
N LYS A 113 36.80 6.74 18.23
CA LYS A 113 37.92 7.62 17.82
C LYS A 113 37.71 9.09 18.18
N ALA A 114 36.52 9.48 18.63
CA ALA A 114 36.19 10.88 18.88
C ALA A 114 36.94 11.45 20.09
N ASP A 115 37.43 12.69 19.93
CA ASP A 115 37.99 13.49 21.01
C ASP A 115 36.88 14.30 21.69
N TYR A 116 36.48 13.86 22.88
CA TYR A 116 35.37 14.46 23.63
C TYR A 116 35.74 15.75 24.37
N SER A 117 37.00 16.20 24.32
CA SER A 117 37.36 17.55 24.76
C SER A 117 36.86 18.62 23.79
N LYS A 118 36.59 18.24 22.53
CA LYS A 118 36.11 19.11 21.47
C LYS A 118 34.57 19.21 21.46
N PRO A 119 34.02 20.19 20.71
CA PRO A 119 32.60 20.25 20.42
C PRO A 119 32.02 18.93 19.88
N PRO A 120 30.78 18.55 20.25
CA PRO A 120 30.18 17.29 19.84
C PRO A 120 30.02 17.23 18.33
N LEU A 121 30.44 16.11 17.77
CA LEU A 121 30.16 15.79 16.37
C LEU A 121 28.68 15.42 16.20
N ARG A 122 28.10 15.88 15.09
CA ARG A 122 26.75 15.54 14.65
C ARG A 122 26.82 14.42 13.63
N TYR A 123 26.11 13.33 13.89
CA TYR A 123 25.96 12.21 12.97
C TYR A 123 24.52 12.16 12.47
N VAL A 124 24.33 12.06 11.16
CA VAL A 124 23.00 12.05 10.53
C VAL A 124 22.83 10.77 9.74
N LEU A 125 21.99 9.86 10.25
CA LEU A 125 21.56 8.65 9.55
C LEU A 125 20.47 9.00 8.53
N TYR A 126 20.73 8.72 7.26
CA TYR A 126 19.79 8.98 6.16
C TYR A 126 19.65 7.76 5.24
N GLY A 127 18.60 7.71 4.43
CA GLY A 127 18.32 6.58 3.54
C GLY A 127 16.83 6.31 3.34
N LEU A 128 16.51 5.38 2.45
CA LEU A 128 15.14 5.08 2.03
C LEU A 128 14.17 4.78 3.21
N PRO A 129 12.86 5.07 3.07
CA PRO A 129 11.87 4.65 4.06
C PRO A 129 11.95 3.14 4.34
N GLY A 130 11.93 2.76 5.62
CA GLY A 130 12.00 1.35 6.02
C GLY A 130 13.39 0.71 5.97
N SER A 131 14.46 1.44 5.63
CA SER A 131 15.83 0.89 5.54
C SER A 131 16.49 0.51 6.87
N GLY A 132 15.84 0.74 8.02
CA GLY A 132 16.36 0.37 9.35
C GLY A 132 17.14 1.47 10.08
N LYS A 133 16.94 2.76 9.74
CA LYS A 133 17.58 3.91 10.42
C LYS A 133 17.36 3.93 11.94
N SER A 134 16.11 3.82 12.39
CA SER A 134 15.76 3.82 13.82
C SER A 134 16.41 2.67 14.58
N MET A 135 16.48 1.47 13.98
CA MET A 135 17.16 0.32 14.58
C MET A 135 18.68 0.53 14.64
N SER A 136 19.27 1.14 13.62
CA SER A 136 20.68 1.49 13.58
C SER A 136 21.04 2.50 14.68
N LEU A 137 20.16 3.48 14.93
CA LEU A 137 20.25 4.44 16.03
C LEU A 137 20.11 3.75 17.40
N CYS A 138 19.14 2.84 17.56
CA CYS A 138 18.97 2.06 18.79
C CYS A 138 20.20 1.22 19.12
N HIS A 139 20.84 0.61 18.12
CA HIS A 139 22.07 -0.14 18.34
C HIS A 139 23.23 0.77 18.79
N ALA A 140 23.40 1.94 18.16
CA ALA A 140 24.39 2.93 18.63
C ALA A 140 24.09 3.43 20.06
N LEU A 141 22.82 3.61 20.42
CA LEU A 141 22.40 3.96 21.77
C LEU A 141 22.71 2.86 22.79
N HIS A 142 22.53 1.59 22.42
CA HIS A 142 22.88 0.45 23.27
C HIS A 142 24.39 0.39 23.54
N TYR A 143 25.22 0.72 22.54
CA TYR A 143 26.65 0.93 22.74
C TYR A 143 26.93 2.07 23.74
N CYS A 144 26.35 3.26 23.57
CA CYS A 144 26.58 4.36 24.52
C CYS A 144 26.15 3.99 25.95
N TYR A 145 25.03 3.30 26.10
CA TYR A 145 24.51 2.89 27.41
C TYR A 145 25.45 1.94 28.15
N THR A 146 25.93 0.90 27.45
CA THR A 146 26.87 -0.11 27.96
C THR A 146 28.23 0.50 28.29
N GLN A 147 28.67 1.51 27.54
CA GLN A 147 29.87 2.30 27.83
C GLN A 147 29.71 3.32 28.97
N GLY A 148 28.57 3.32 29.66
CA GLY A 148 28.38 4.17 30.84
C GLY A 148 28.00 5.62 30.53
N TRP A 149 27.42 5.91 29.37
CA TRP A 149 27.01 7.28 29.01
C TRP A 149 25.63 7.63 29.59
N LEU A 150 25.37 8.93 29.71
CA LEU A 150 24.03 9.48 29.93
C LEU A 150 23.30 9.54 28.58
N ILE A 151 22.08 9.01 28.54
CA ILE A 151 21.30 8.85 27.32
C ILE A 151 20.14 9.85 27.30
N LEU A 152 20.17 10.77 26.35
CA LEU A 152 19.06 11.65 26.03
C LEU A 152 18.46 11.18 24.70
N HIS A 153 17.33 10.47 24.77
CA HIS A 153 16.70 9.89 23.58
C HIS A 153 15.33 10.52 23.31
N VAL A 154 15.12 10.96 22.07
CA VAL A 154 13.83 11.39 21.51
C VAL A 154 13.46 10.39 20.41
N PRO A 155 12.56 9.42 20.69
CA PRO A 155 12.28 8.30 19.77
C PRO A 155 11.57 8.68 18.47
N ASP A 156 10.81 9.78 18.46
CA ASP A 156 10.27 10.39 17.24
C ASP A 156 9.95 11.85 17.51
N ALA A 157 10.77 12.76 16.98
CA ALA A 157 10.56 14.20 17.12
C ALA A 157 9.28 14.68 16.42
N HIS A 158 8.72 13.92 15.47
CA HIS A 158 7.48 14.31 14.78
C HIS A 158 6.28 14.33 15.73
N LEU A 159 6.28 13.49 16.78
CA LEU A 159 5.21 13.47 17.78
C LEU A 159 5.11 14.76 18.60
N TRP A 160 6.14 15.63 18.55
CA TRP A 160 6.12 16.94 19.21
C TRP A 160 5.57 18.05 18.31
N VAL A 161 5.45 17.82 17.00
CA VAL A 161 4.95 18.79 16.00
C VAL A 161 3.63 18.36 15.34
N LYS A 162 3.06 17.22 15.75
CA LYS A 162 1.76 16.73 15.27
C LYS A 162 0.98 15.98 16.34
N ASN A 163 -0.34 15.97 16.20
CA ASN A 163 -1.26 15.20 17.05
C ASN A 163 -1.12 15.49 18.56
N CYS A 164 -0.75 16.72 18.93
CA CYS A 164 -0.70 17.11 20.34
C CYS A 164 -2.12 17.29 20.87
N LYS A 165 -2.49 16.46 21.87
CA LYS A 165 -3.81 16.53 22.52
C LYS A 165 -4.02 17.82 23.33
N GLU A 166 -2.95 18.37 23.88
CA GLU A 166 -2.97 19.56 24.71
C GLU A 166 -1.80 20.46 24.33
N LEU A 167 -2.10 21.73 24.03
CA LEU A 167 -1.14 22.78 23.71
C LEU A 167 -1.50 24.00 24.55
N LEU A 168 -0.59 24.46 25.41
CA LEU A 168 -0.85 25.54 26.36
C LEU A 168 0.09 26.72 26.11
N PRO A 169 -0.35 27.98 26.25
CA PRO A 169 0.56 29.12 26.31
C PRO A 169 1.57 28.94 27.45
N SER A 170 2.84 29.20 27.19
CA SER A 170 3.89 28.98 28.18
C SER A 170 3.83 30.00 29.32
N SER A 171 3.89 29.48 30.54
CA SER A 171 3.84 30.30 31.75
C SER A 171 5.14 31.10 31.99
N SER A 172 6.25 30.64 31.43
CA SER A 172 7.57 31.25 31.57
C SER A 172 7.91 32.21 30.42
N ARG A 173 7.39 31.94 29.20
CA ARG A 173 7.67 32.70 27.99
C ARG A 173 6.39 32.94 27.18
N PRO A 174 5.79 34.14 27.23
CA PRO A 174 4.51 34.42 26.58
C PRO A 174 4.45 34.20 25.07
N SER A 175 5.60 34.19 24.38
CA SER A 175 5.69 33.96 22.93
C SER A 175 5.78 32.48 22.52
N ARG A 176 5.53 31.54 23.45
CA ARG A 176 5.71 30.11 23.22
C ARG A 176 4.53 29.29 23.71
N PHE A 177 4.49 28.06 23.21
CA PHE A 177 3.52 27.04 23.56
C PHE A 177 4.17 25.77 24.11
N ASP A 178 3.64 25.31 25.23
CA ASP A 178 4.06 24.14 25.97
C ASP A 178 3.26 22.90 25.55
N GLN A 179 3.94 21.75 25.51
CA GLN A 179 3.38 20.43 25.21
C GLN A 179 3.47 19.54 26.46
N PRO A 180 2.62 19.78 27.48
CA PRO A 180 2.82 19.25 28.83
C PRO A 180 2.78 17.72 28.90
N LEU A 181 1.89 17.07 28.13
CA LEU A 181 1.74 15.61 28.12
C LEU A 181 2.98 14.92 27.52
N GLN A 182 3.45 15.41 26.37
CA GLN A 182 4.66 14.92 25.70
C GLN A 182 5.88 15.12 26.60
N ALA A 183 5.99 16.30 27.23
CA ALA A 183 7.08 16.62 28.14
C ALA A 183 7.09 15.71 29.38
N SER A 184 5.94 15.53 30.03
CA SER A 184 5.81 14.67 31.22
C SER A 184 6.15 13.22 30.89
N GLN A 185 5.66 12.69 29.76
CA GLN A 185 5.97 11.33 29.33
C GLN A 185 7.47 11.17 29.03
N TRP A 186 8.07 12.15 28.35
CA TRP A 186 9.50 12.12 28.08
C TRP A 186 10.33 12.17 29.36
N LEU A 187 9.97 12.99 30.35
CA LEU A 187 10.65 13.06 31.65
C LEU A 187 10.57 11.73 32.44
N LYS A 188 9.42 11.05 32.42
CA LYS A 188 9.27 9.72 33.03
C LYS A 188 10.24 8.71 32.40
N ASN A 189 10.34 8.72 31.08
CA ASN A 189 11.26 7.84 30.34
C ASN A 189 12.72 8.19 30.63
N PHE A 190 13.05 9.49 30.58
CA PHE A 190 14.37 10.00 30.89
C PHE A 190 14.82 9.61 32.31
N LYS A 191 13.91 9.69 33.29
CA LYS A 191 14.17 9.28 34.67
C LYS A 191 14.58 7.81 34.73
N MET A 192 13.80 6.95 34.09
CA MET A 192 14.00 5.50 34.09
C MET A 192 15.33 5.11 33.45
N THR A 193 15.69 5.72 32.31
CA THR A 193 16.93 5.40 31.60
C THR A 193 18.19 5.88 32.32
N ASN A 194 18.11 7.00 33.05
CA ASN A 194 19.29 7.69 33.58
C ASN A 194 19.38 7.74 35.11
N GLU A 195 18.62 6.91 35.82
CA GLU A 195 18.51 6.93 37.29
C GLU A 195 19.88 7.05 38.00
N ARG A 196 20.89 6.33 37.51
CA ARG A 196 22.27 6.34 38.04
C ARG A 196 22.98 7.70 38.05
N PHE A 197 22.52 8.65 37.23
CA PHE A 197 23.11 10.00 37.12
C PHE A 197 22.32 11.07 37.86
N LEU A 198 21.02 10.85 38.10
CA LEU A 198 20.11 11.87 38.59
C LEU A 198 20.44 12.38 39.99
N SER A 199 21.04 11.54 40.84
CA SER A 199 21.50 11.93 42.18
C SER A 199 22.85 12.66 42.16
N LYS A 200 23.67 12.41 41.13
CA LYS A 200 25.05 12.89 40.99
C LYS A 200 25.11 14.29 40.37
N ILE A 201 24.31 14.54 39.34
CA ILE A 201 24.25 15.84 38.66
C ILE A 201 23.48 16.82 39.55
N LYS A 202 24.04 18.02 39.76
CA LYS A 202 23.44 19.06 40.61
C LYS A 202 23.04 20.27 39.78
N THR A 203 21.95 20.94 40.11
CA THR A 203 21.54 22.17 39.42
C THR A 203 22.58 23.28 39.62
N THR A 204 22.98 23.98 38.55
CA THR A 204 23.94 25.11 38.65
C THR A 204 23.27 26.46 38.83
N GLN A 205 21.93 26.50 38.85
CA GLN A 205 21.16 27.73 39.03
C GLN A 205 19.81 27.44 39.68
N ARG A 206 19.20 28.50 40.23
CA ARG A 206 17.84 28.47 40.77
C ARG A 206 16.80 28.48 39.65
N TYR A 207 15.80 27.60 39.74
CA TYR A 207 14.67 27.54 38.83
C TYR A 207 13.37 27.88 39.56
N VAL A 208 12.58 28.82 39.02
CA VAL A 208 11.30 29.22 39.60
C VAL A 208 10.17 28.68 38.74
N TRP A 209 9.29 27.86 39.31
CA TRP A 209 8.16 27.22 38.60
C TRP A 209 6.87 28.00 38.79
N THR A 210 6.64 28.48 40.02
CA THR A 210 5.49 29.32 40.37
C THR A 210 5.90 30.34 41.43
N LYS A 211 5.01 31.28 41.78
CA LYS A 211 5.23 32.23 42.88
C LYS A 211 5.55 31.57 44.22
N ARG A 212 5.20 30.29 44.42
CA ARG A 212 5.38 29.55 45.68
C ARG A 212 6.40 28.43 45.60
N GLU A 213 6.93 28.12 44.42
CA GLU A 213 7.77 26.95 44.19
C GLU A 213 8.99 27.26 43.33
N SER A 214 10.15 26.93 43.89
CA SER A 214 11.43 26.97 43.21
C SER A 214 12.26 25.73 43.53
N THR A 215 13.13 25.35 42.61
CA THR A 215 14.22 24.41 42.84
C THR A 215 15.49 25.24 42.99
N GLU A 216 16.10 25.19 44.17
CA GLU A 216 17.33 25.94 44.46
C GLU A 216 18.54 25.35 43.75
N GLU A 217 19.62 26.13 43.70
CA GLU A 217 20.92 25.68 43.21
C GLU A 217 21.50 24.55 44.09
N GLY A 218 22.28 23.65 43.49
CA GLY A 218 22.92 22.53 44.18
C GLY A 218 22.02 21.33 44.46
N ARG A 219 20.75 21.36 44.02
CA ARG A 219 19.80 20.24 44.19
C ARG A 219 20.07 19.14 43.15
N PRO A 220 19.83 17.85 43.47
CA PRO A 220 19.98 16.77 42.50
C PRO A 220 19.07 16.96 41.26
N LEU A 221 19.58 16.62 40.07
CA LEU A 221 18.82 16.66 38.82
C LEU A 221 17.56 15.79 38.87
N GLY A 222 17.58 14.71 39.66
CA GLY A 222 16.40 13.86 39.90
C GLY A 222 15.21 14.62 40.51
N GLU A 223 15.47 15.56 41.42
CA GLU A 223 14.40 16.37 42.01
C GLU A 223 13.78 17.33 40.99
N LEU A 224 14.61 17.85 40.07
CA LEU A 224 14.14 18.66 38.95
C LEU A 224 13.23 17.84 38.02
N VAL A 225 13.64 16.61 37.70
CA VAL A 225 12.84 15.69 36.87
C VAL A 225 11.52 15.34 37.58
N ASP A 226 11.55 15.06 38.88
CA ASP A 226 10.37 14.71 39.68
C ASP A 226 9.37 15.86 39.77
N GLN A 227 9.84 17.11 39.85
CA GLN A 227 8.97 18.28 39.76
C GLN A 227 8.19 18.29 38.44
N GLY A 228 8.84 18.01 37.31
CA GLY A 228 8.18 17.96 36.01
C GLY A 228 7.30 16.73 35.80
N VAL A 229 7.60 15.59 36.42
CA VAL A 229 6.74 14.39 36.36
C VAL A 229 5.47 14.58 37.19
N ASN A 230 5.60 15.14 38.39
CA ASN A 230 4.48 15.34 39.31
C ASN A 230 3.61 16.55 38.91
N ARG A 231 4.17 17.53 38.21
CA ARG A 231 3.46 18.74 37.76
C ARG A 231 3.49 18.88 36.25
N VAL A 232 2.48 18.27 35.63
CA VAL A 232 2.30 18.19 34.18
C VAL A 232 2.33 19.57 33.51
N LYS A 233 1.76 20.62 34.14
CA LYS A 233 1.71 21.97 33.57
C LYS A 233 3.10 22.62 33.37
N SER A 234 4.06 22.33 34.24
CA SER A 234 5.43 22.87 34.16
C SER A 234 6.40 21.93 33.45
N SER A 235 5.95 20.76 32.98
CA SER A 235 6.85 19.73 32.42
C SER A 235 7.68 20.24 31.24
N SER A 236 7.11 21.06 30.35
CA SER A 236 7.82 21.59 29.18
C SER A 236 9.00 22.47 29.56
N ASP A 237 8.83 23.33 30.56
CA ASP A 237 9.88 24.18 31.11
C ASP A 237 10.93 23.35 31.85
N VAL A 238 10.50 22.33 32.61
CA VAL A 238 11.41 21.39 33.28
C VAL A 238 12.28 20.65 32.28
N VAL A 239 11.74 20.19 31.14
CA VAL A 239 12.55 19.60 30.05
C VAL A 239 13.60 20.61 29.59
N GLY A 240 13.22 21.87 29.38
CA GLY A 240 14.15 22.94 29.01
C GLY A 240 15.27 23.17 30.05
N ALA A 241 14.95 23.06 31.35
CA ALA A 241 15.91 23.15 32.44
C ALA A 241 16.86 21.95 32.46
N VAL A 242 16.34 20.72 32.36
CA VAL A 242 17.13 19.49 32.29
C VAL A 242 18.11 19.54 31.12
N LEU A 243 17.63 19.87 29.91
CA LEU A 243 18.48 19.99 28.72
C LEU A 243 19.60 21.02 28.90
N ARG A 244 19.31 22.13 29.60
CA ARG A 244 20.32 23.16 29.89
C ARG A 244 21.39 22.65 30.86
N GLU A 245 20.99 22.04 31.97
CA GLU A 245 21.93 21.51 32.97
C GLU A 245 22.84 20.44 32.36
N LEU A 246 22.26 19.53 31.57
CA LEU A 246 23.03 18.51 30.85
C LEU A 246 24.06 19.13 29.91
N ARG A 247 23.67 20.18 29.18
CA ARG A 247 24.56 20.88 28.24
C ARG A 247 25.67 21.66 28.93
N LEU A 248 25.41 22.27 30.09
CA LEU A 248 26.41 23.05 30.83
C LEU A 248 27.43 22.18 31.55
N GLN A 249 27.02 20.98 32.00
CA GLN A 249 27.85 20.12 32.84
C GLN A 249 28.50 18.95 32.07
N ALA A 250 28.08 18.70 30.83
CA ALA A 250 28.77 17.77 29.96
C ALA A 250 30.22 18.25 29.72
N GLY A 251 31.20 17.40 29.98
CA GLY A 251 32.63 17.67 29.76
C GLY A 251 33.41 18.44 30.84
N GLY A 252 32.79 18.89 31.95
CA GLY A 252 33.46 19.54 33.09
C GLY A 252 34.18 18.61 34.11
N GLU A 253 34.70 19.15 35.21
CA GLU A 253 35.32 18.35 36.29
C GLU A 253 34.28 17.44 36.98
N GLY A 254 34.50 16.12 36.94
CA GLY A 254 33.50 15.12 37.39
C GLY A 254 32.42 14.76 36.37
N ALA A 255 32.60 15.14 35.10
CA ALA A 255 31.60 15.01 34.05
C ALA A 255 31.27 13.57 33.62
N PHE A 256 30.06 13.45 33.08
CA PHE A 256 29.55 12.29 32.38
C PHE A 256 29.66 12.50 30.86
N LYS A 257 29.72 11.40 30.11
CA LYS A 257 29.57 11.44 28.65
C LYS A 257 28.10 11.52 28.26
N LEU A 258 27.74 12.40 27.33
CA LEU A 258 26.35 12.61 26.91
C LEU A 258 26.11 12.12 25.48
N ALA A 259 25.14 11.24 25.28
CA ALA A 259 24.63 10.85 23.98
C ALA A 259 23.26 11.48 23.74
N VAL A 260 23.17 12.40 22.77
CA VAL A 260 21.92 13.04 22.34
C VAL A 260 21.41 12.33 21.11
N ALA A 261 20.38 11.50 21.25
CA ALA A 261 19.77 10.75 20.16
C ALA A 261 18.40 11.32 19.78
N VAL A 262 18.24 11.74 18.52
CA VAL A 262 16.97 12.27 17.99
C VAL A 262 16.60 11.58 16.68
N ASP A 263 15.55 10.76 16.71
CA ASP A 263 14.97 10.20 15.50
C ASP A 263 13.95 11.18 14.91
N GLY A 264 13.94 11.29 13.58
CA GLY A 264 13.14 12.26 12.84
C GLY A 264 13.56 13.71 13.07
N VAL A 265 14.86 13.99 13.17
CA VAL A 265 15.40 15.32 13.52
C VAL A 265 14.93 16.44 12.58
N ASN A 266 14.55 16.09 11.34
CA ASN A 266 13.95 17.02 10.38
C ASN A 266 12.60 17.61 10.83
N ALA A 267 11.93 17.05 11.84
CA ALA A 267 10.75 17.64 12.46
C ALA A 267 11.03 19.00 13.13
N LEU A 268 12.29 19.25 13.53
CA LEU A 268 12.62 20.45 14.31
C LEU A 268 12.58 21.73 13.47
N TRP A 269 12.80 21.63 12.16
CA TRP A 269 12.77 22.76 11.20
C TRP A 269 11.70 22.60 10.12
N GLY A 270 10.99 21.47 10.10
CA GLY A 270 9.84 21.26 9.22
C GLY A 270 8.59 21.99 9.71
N LYS A 271 7.57 22.08 8.86
CA LYS A 271 6.27 22.66 9.23
C LYS A 271 5.54 21.81 10.27
N THR A 272 4.72 22.45 11.11
CA THR A 272 3.88 21.76 12.10
C THR A 272 2.44 21.58 11.59
N SER A 273 1.68 20.70 12.25
CA SER A 273 0.22 20.58 12.06
C SER A 273 -0.59 21.19 13.21
N LEU A 274 0.10 21.74 14.20
CA LEU A 274 -0.51 22.29 15.41
C LEU A 274 -1.08 23.67 15.12
N LYS A 275 -2.24 23.97 15.69
CA LYS A 275 -2.92 25.25 15.52
C LYS A 275 -3.11 25.95 16.86
N LYS A 276 -2.99 27.28 16.84
CA LYS A 276 -3.32 28.17 17.96
C LYS A 276 -4.84 28.29 18.10
N GLU A 277 -5.31 28.93 19.17
CA GLU A 277 -6.75 29.14 19.42
C GLU A 277 -7.43 29.93 18.28
N ASP A 278 -6.70 30.85 17.65
CA ASP A 278 -7.15 31.62 16.48
C ASP A 278 -7.12 30.84 15.15
N ARG A 279 -6.83 29.54 15.20
CA ARG A 279 -6.69 28.60 14.07
C ARG A 279 -5.49 28.85 13.16
N THR A 280 -4.61 29.80 13.48
CA THR A 280 -3.32 29.94 12.78
C THR A 280 -2.39 28.79 13.12
N VAL A 281 -1.49 28.45 12.20
CA VAL A 281 -0.52 27.37 12.40
C VAL A 281 0.56 27.84 13.37
N CYS A 282 0.97 26.98 14.28
CA CYS A 282 2.07 27.24 15.19
C CYS A 282 3.40 26.94 14.50
N GLU A 283 4.33 27.89 14.52
CA GLU A 283 5.66 27.67 13.96
C GLU A 283 6.52 26.81 14.90
N PRO A 284 7.47 26.00 14.39
CA PRO A 284 8.29 25.12 15.23
C PRO A 284 9.06 25.87 16.33
N GLU A 285 9.47 27.11 16.07
CA GLU A 285 10.18 27.96 17.04
C GLU A 285 9.32 28.42 18.22
N GLU A 286 8.00 28.47 18.03
CA GLU A 286 7.04 28.81 19.07
C GLU A 286 6.82 27.64 20.03
N LEU A 287 7.25 26.42 19.70
CA LEU A 287 7.09 25.24 20.54
C LEU A 287 8.25 25.10 21.53
N THR A 288 7.95 25.10 22.84
CA THR A 288 8.98 25.07 23.91
C THR A 288 9.91 23.86 23.82
N LEU A 289 9.37 22.65 23.58
CA LEU A 289 10.19 21.44 23.45
C LEU A 289 11.14 21.50 22.24
N ILE A 290 10.62 21.93 21.08
CA ILE A 290 11.40 22.06 19.85
C ILE A 290 12.50 23.10 20.01
N HIS A 291 12.16 24.27 20.57
CA HIS A 291 13.13 25.34 20.83
C HIS A 291 14.30 24.87 21.71
N ASN A 292 14.01 24.15 22.78
CA ASN A 292 15.06 23.67 23.69
C ASN A 292 15.85 22.50 23.09
N LEU A 293 15.22 21.63 22.30
CA LEU A 293 15.92 20.55 21.60
C LEU A 293 16.85 21.08 20.50
N ARG A 294 16.44 22.10 19.73
CA ARG A 294 17.32 22.80 18.76
C ARG A 294 18.60 23.32 19.43
N LYS A 295 18.51 23.82 20.67
CA LYS A 295 19.69 24.26 21.45
C LYS A 295 20.62 23.12 21.86
N MET A 296 20.08 21.93 22.10
CA MET A 296 20.88 20.75 22.44
C MET A 296 21.68 20.23 21.24
N LEU A 297 21.17 20.47 20.01
CA LEU A 297 21.85 20.10 18.77
C LEU A 297 22.93 21.11 18.33
N LYS A 298 23.10 22.22 19.06
CA LYS A 298 24.25 23.11 18.85
C LYS A 298 25.54 22.44 19.32
N ASN A 299 26.64 22.74 18.65
CA ASN A 299 27.99 22.27 19.02
C ASN A 299 28.67 23.24 20.01
N ASP A 300 27.90 23.83 20.93
CA ASP A 300 28.36 24.83 21.90
C ASP A 300 28.71 24.23 23.28
N TRP A 301 28.87 22.92 23.37
CA TRP A 301 29.20 22.15 24.57
C TRP A 301 30.26 21.10 24.25
N SER A 302 30.74 20.29 25.21
CA SER A 302 31.73 19.23 24.99
C SER A 302 31.41 17.98 25.82
N GLY A 303 32.19 16.91 25.70
CA GLY A 303 31.97 15.71 26.50
C GLY A 303 30.89 14.76 25.97
N GLY A 304 30.50 14.87 24.69
CA GLY A 304 29.45 14.00 24.15
C GLY A 304 29.35 13.95 22.63
N ALA A 305 28.27 13.35 22.13
CA ALA A 305 27.97 13.18 20.71
C ALA A 305 26.47 13.36 20.41
N ILE A 306 26.18 13.85 19.21
CA ILE A 306 24.82 14.05 18.70
C ILE A 306 24.54 13.01 17.62
N LEU A 307 23.64 12.07 17.89
CA LEU A 307 23.24 10.97 17.03
C LEU A 307 21.84 11.26 16.49
N THR A 308 21.68 11.44 15.18
CA THR A 308 20.37 11.79 14.62
C THR A 308 20.00 10.90 13.46
N ALA A 309 18.70 10.73 13.23
CA ALA A 309 18.17 10.06 12.06
C ALA A 309 17.12 10.94 11.38
N LEU A 310 17.12 10.93 10.05
CA LEU A 310 16.08 11.57 9.26
C LEU A 310 14.91 10.60 9.06
N SER A 311 13.68 11.12 9.05
CA SER A 311 12.48 10.30 8.88
C SER A 311 11.51 10.93 7.87
N GLN A 312 11.25 10.20 6.79
CA GLN A 312 10.18 10.52 5.83
C GLN A 312 8.82 10.01 6.31
N THR A 313 8.75 8.88 7.03
CA THR A 313 7.50 8.28 7.51
C THR A 313 6.75 9.20 8.48
N GLY A 314 7.49 9.92 9.32
CA GLY A 314 6.91 10.88 10.27
C GLY A 314 6.64 12.26 9.67
N SER A 315 7.25 12.59 8.52
CA SER A 315 7.34 13.94 7.97
C SER A 315 5.99 14.54 7.58
N LEU A 316 5.86 15.85 7.80
CA LEU A 316 4.73 16.65 7.34
C LEU A 316 5.13 17.40 6.06
N TYR A 317 4.25 17.39 5.05
CA TYR A 317 4.40 18.18 3.82
C TYR A 317 5.70 17.91 3.02
N LYS A 318 6.28 16.70 3.15
CA LYS A 318 7.43 16.23 2.34
C LYS A 318 6.98 15.12 1.40
N PRO A 319 7.48 15.06 0.15
CA PRO A 319 7.11 14.02 -0.80
C PRO A 319 7.60 12.66 -0.32
N ARG A 320 6.79 11.60 -0.53
CA ARG A 320 7.11 10.24 -0.04
C ARG A 320 8.42 9.67 -0.59
N SER A 321 8.90 10.16 -1.72
CA SER A 321 10.16 9.78 -2.35
C SER A 321 11.39 10.46 -1.72
N ALA A 322 11.22 11.52 -0.91
CA ALA A 322 12.36 12.23 -0.32
C ALA A 322 13.03 11.40 0.78
N TYR A 323 14.35 11.36 0.75
CA TYR A 323 15.16 10.69 1.78
C TYR A 323 16.55 11.32 1.98
N LEU A 324 16.93 12.27 1.13
CA LEU A 324 18.23 12.93 1.22
C LEU A 324 18.19 14.00 2.33
N PRO A 325 19.34 14.28 3.00
CA PRO A 325 19.42 15.30 4.03
C PRO A 325 18.93 16.69 3.60
N THR A 326 19.34 17.14 2.41
CA THR A 326 18.94 18.44 1.85
C THR A 326 17.44 18.55 1.63
N GLU A 327 16.79 17.47 1.16
CA GLU A 327 15.35 17.44 0.92
C GLU A 327 14.54 17.44 2.22
N LEU A 328 14.93 16.59 3.17
CA LEU A 328 14.16 16.38 4.41
C LEU A 328 14.36 17.52 5.41
N LEU A 329 15.60 17.96 5.64
CA LEU A 329 15.90 19.09 6.53
C LEU A 329 15.43 20.42 5.91
N GLY A 330 15.39 20.51 4.59
CA GLY A 330 15.24 21.79 3.90
C GLY A 330 16.46 22.69 4.13
N GLN A 331 16.40 23.91 3.61
CA GLN A 331 17.51 24.87 3.71
C GLN A 331 17.83 25.22 5.18
N GLU A 332 16.83 25.67 5.95
CA GLU A 332 17.02 26.07 7.34
C GLU A 332 17.61 24.93 8.21
N GLY A 333 17.03 23.73 8.13
CA GLY A 333 17.52 22.61 8.92
C GLY A 333 18.91 22.13 8.53
N PHE A 334 19.26 22.21 7.24
CA PHE A 334 20.58 21.83 6.74
C PHE A 334 21.65 22.81 7.25
N ASP A 335 21.42 24.12 7.10
CA ASP A 335 22.34 25.18 7.53
C ASP A 335 22.62 25.11 9.05
N HIS A 336 21.62 24.74 9.86
CA HIS A 336 21.79 24.59 11.31
C HIS A 336 22.54 23.33 11.73
N MET A 337 22.44 22.26 10.93
CA MET A 337 23.07 20.97 11.21
C MET A 337 24.48 20.87 10.66
N GLU A 338 24.83 21.64 9.63
CA GLU A 338 26.18 21.66 9.07
C GLU A 338 27.20 22.29 10.06
N PRO A 339 28.45 21.75 10.15
CA PRO A 339 28.92 20.49 9.58
C PRO A 339 28.41 19.27 10.36
N PHE A 340 28.08 18.19 9.63
CA PHE A 340 27.73 16.88 10.19
C PHE A 340 28.33 15.74 9.38
N VAL A 341 28.42 14.55 9.98
CA VAL A 341 28.85 13.31 9.32
C VAL A 341 27.61 12.60 8.75
N PRO A 342 27.43 12.55 7.41
CA PRO A 342 26.31 11.86 6.78
C PRO A 342 26.57 10.36 6.71
N ILE A 343 25.76 9.55 7.40
CA ILE A 343 25.88 8.09 7.38
C ILE A 343 24.69 7.50 6.61
N SER A 344 24.98 6.84 5.49
CA SER A 344 23.96 6.24 4.63
C SER A 344 23.51 4.89 5.19
N VAL A 345 22.19 4.69 5.29
CA VAL A 345 21.57 3.44 5.72
C VAL A 345 20.82 2.82 4.55
N SER A 346 21.46 1.87 3.89
CA SER A 346 20.93 1.13 2.75
C SER A 346 19.95 0.03 3.14
N THR A 347 19.30 -0.57 2.14
CA THR A 347 18.61 -1.87 2.27
C THR A 347 19.61 -2.99 2.60
N TYR A 348 19.11 -4.20 2.88
CA TYR A 348 19.97 -5.33 3.19
C TYR A 348 20.85 -5.71 2.01
N ASN A 349 22.13 -5.96 2.29
CA ASN A 349 22.98 -6.71 1.38
C ASN A 349 22.60 -8.21 1.40
N GLU A 350 23.28 -9.04 0.60
CA GLU A 350 22.96 -10.47 0.52
C GLU A 350 23.10 -11.20 1.84
N MET A 351 24.18 -10.94 2.57
CA MET A 351 24.45 -11.56 3.87
C MET A 351 23.43 -11.12 4.94
N GLU A 352 23.13 -9.83 5.02
CA GLU A 352 22.13 -9.27 5.94
C GLU A 352 20.73 -9.85 5.66
N PHE A 353 20.37 -9.98 4.38
CA PHE A 353 19.11 -10.61 3.99
C PHE A 353 19.09 -12.08 4.39
N GLU A 354 20.17 -12.82 4.10
CA GLU A 354 20.28 -14.24 4.42
C GLU A 354 20.10 -14.49 5.90
N SER A 355 20.82 -13.74 6.73
CA SER A 355 20.73 -13.85 8.18
C SER A 355 19.32 -13.52 8.69
N CYS A 356 18.67 -12.51 8.14
CA CYS A 356 17.29 -12.17 8.50
C CYS A 356 16.30 -13.27 8.10
N TYR A 357 16.45 -13.84 6.91
CA TYR A 357 15.65 -14.95 6.43
C TYR A 357 15.83 -16.20 7.31
N LEU A 358 17.08 -16.58 7.62
CA LEU A 358 17.38 -17.69 8.52
C LEU A 358 16.87 -17.46 9.94
N TYR A 359 16.97 -16.23 10.45
CA TYR A 359 16.39 -15.84 11.74
C TYR A 359 14.87 -16.02 11.75
N TYR A 360 14.18 -15.66 10.67
CA TYR A 360 12.74 -15.87 10.55
C TYR A 360 12.35 -17.34 10.38
N LEU A 361 13.18 -18.15 9.74
CA LEU A 361 12.97 -19.61 9.71
C LEU A 361 13.14 -20.23 11.11
N ASP A 362 14.20 -19.87 11.83
CA ASP A 362 14.46 -20.31 13.22
C ASP A 362 13.29 -19.98 14.15
N ARG A 363 12.72 -18.79 14.01
CA ARG A 363 11.55 -18.36 14.79
C ARG A 363 10.22 -18.89 14.30
N ASN A 364 10.23 -19.77 13.28
CA ASN A 364 9.02 -20.23 12.60
C ASN A 364 8.10 -19.05 12.24
N TRP A 365 8.70 -17.94 11.82
CA TRP A 365 7.96 -16.75 11.41
C TRP A 365 7.46 -16.90 9.98
N LEU A 366 8.28 -17.52 9.13
CA LEU A 366 7.90 -17.91 7.77
C LEU A 366 7.19 -19.27 7.78
N GLN A 367 5.87 -19.23 7.93
CA GLN A 367 5.02 -20.43 8.07
C GLN A 367 4.63 -21.06 6.73
N HIS A 368 4.78 -20.34 5.62
CA HIS A 368 4.33 -20.83 4.32
C HIS A 368 5.31 -21.89 3.77
N PRO A 369 4.88 -23.08 3.32
CA PRO A 369 5.80 -24.12 2.85
C PRO A 369 6.72 -23.65 1.70
N HIS A 370 6.20 -22.82 0.79
CA HIS A 370 7.01 -22.25 -0.30
C HIS A 370 8.09 -21.29 0.19
N SER A 371 7.88 -20.63 1.33
CA SER A 371 8.87 -19.70 1.88
C SER A 371 10.14 -20.39 2.38
N GLN A 372 10.17 -21.73 2.42
CA GLN A 372 11.33 -22.54 2.76
C GLN A 372 12.10 -23.02 1.51
N THR A 373 11.61 -22.73 0.30
CA THR A 373 12.30 -23.10 -0.94
C THR A 373 13.15 -21.94 -1.47
N GLU A 374 14.13 -22.26 -2.33
CA GLU A 374 14.98 -21.24 -2.97
C GLU A 374 14.15 -20.27 -3.83
N GLU A 375 13.07 -20.75 -4.44
CA GLU A 375 12.13 -19.92 -5.19
C GLU A 375 11.37 -18.95 -4.28
N GLY A 376 10.83 -19.42 -3.16
CA GLY A 376 10.14 -18.54 -2.21
C GLY A 376 11.09 -17.52 -1.57
N LYS A 377 12.35 -17.90 -1.33
CA LYS A 377 13.40 -16.97 -0.90
C LYS A 377 13.71 -15.92 -1.96
N LYS A 378 13.86 -16.30 -3.24
CA LYS A 378 14.01 -15.35 -4.36
C LYS A 378 12.80 -14.42 -4.50
N GLU A 379 11.59 -14.94 -4.28
CA GLU A 379 10.36 -14.15 -4.26
C GLU A 379 10.38 -13.13 -3.12
N LEU A 380 10.78 -13.52 -1.90
CA LEU A 380 10.95 -12.60 -0.77
C LEU A 380 12.01 -11.53 -1.06
N ILE A 381 13.15 -11.89 -1.65
CA ILE A 381 14.19 -10.92 -2.08
C ILE A 381 13.60 -9.91 -3.06
N PHE A 382 12.90 -10.41 -4.09
CA PHE A 382 12.34 -9.60 -5.16
C PHE A 382 11.24 -8.66 -4.66
N LEU A 383 10.24 -9.19 -3.96
CA LEU A 383 9.10 -8.42 -3.46
C LEU A 383 9.52 -7.39 -2.42
N SER A 384 10.44 -7.76 -1.52
CA SER A 384 10.92 -6.81 -0.50
C SER A 384 11.95 -5.82 -1.06
N ASN A 385 12.57 -6.12 -2.20
CA ASN A 385 13.79 -5.47 -2.68
C ASN A 385 14.86 -5.36 -1.57
N LYS A 386 14.97 -6.41 -0.75
CA LYS A 386 15.82 -6.46 0.45
C LYS A 386 15.57 -5.30 1.45
N ASN A 387 14.42 -4.62 1.38
CA ASN A 387 14.06 -3.58 2.32
C ASN A 387 13.58 -4.21 3.65
N PRO A 388 14.20 -3.88 4.79
CA PRO A 388 13.91 -4.50 6.09
C PRO A 388 12.43 -4.42 6.49
N SER A 389 11.82 -3.24 6.37
CA SER A 389 10.43 -3.01 6.76
C SER A 389 9.42 -3.69 5.84
N ILE A 390 9.77 -3.85 4.56
CA ILE A 390 8.91 -4.52 3.59
C ILE A 390 9.02 -6.04 3.79
N LEU A 391 10.23 -6.56 4.00
CA LEU A 391 10.46 -7.97 4.30
C LEU A 391 9.72 -8.39 5.57
N ASP A 392 9.79 -7.59 6.64
CA ASP A 392 9.01 -7.78 7.87
C ASP A 392 7.50 -7.87 7.58
N ARG A 393 6.96 -6.97 6.73
CA ARG A 393 5.54 -7.01 6.33
C ARG A 393 5.16 -8.28 5.58
N PHE A 394 5.96 -8.72 4.61
CA PHE A 394 5.67 -9.95 3.89
C PHE A 394 5.81 -11.19 4.77
N SER A 395 6.80 -11.18 5.68
CA SER A 395 7.00 -12.28 6.64
C SER A 395 5.86 -12.43 7.65
N LYS A 396 5.14 -11.33 7.96
CA LYS A 396 3.97 -11.35 8.85
C LYS A 396 2.61 -11.47 8.15
N ALA A 397 2.45 -10.83 6.99
CA ALA A 397 1.15 -10.59 6.33
C ALA A 397 1.15 -10.84 4.81
N GLY A 398 2.19 -11.47 4.25
CA GLY A 398 2.29 -11.84 2.82
C GLY A 398 1.21 -12.81 2.31
N SER A 399 0.14 -13.03 3.08
CA SER A 399 -1.05 -13.76 2.70
C SER A 399 -1.56 -13.32 1.33
N ARG A 400 -1.81 -14.31 0.48
CA ARG A 400 -2.42 -14.16 -0.83
C ARG A 400 -3.64 -15.07 -0.86
N LEU A 401 -4.83 -14.51 -0.63
CA LEU A 401 -6.08 -15.26 -0.50
C LEU A 401 -5.97 -16.46 0.46
N LEU A 402 -5.33 -16.26 1.62
CA LEU A 402 -5.17 -17.32 2.59
C LEU A 402 -6.53 -17.79 3.08
N LYS A 403 -6.86 -19.05 2.80
CA LYS A 403 -8.12 -19.66 3.24
C LYS A 403 -8.03 -20.07 4.71
N SER A 404 -9.03 -19.65 5.49
CA SER A 404 -9.27 -20.11 6.85
C SER A 404 -10.74 -20.49 7.03
N GLN A 405 -11.07 -21.15 8.15
CA GLN A 405 -12.44 -21.53 8.49
C GLN A 405 -12.77 -21.10 9.92
N GLY A 406 -13.97 -20.59 10.11
CA GLY A 406 -14.55 -20.29 11.42
C GLY A 406 -15.87 -21.04 11.62
N LYS A 407 -16.37 -21.05 12.85
CA LYS A 407 -17.65 -21.67 13.20
C LYS A 407 -18.60 -20.63 13.80
N PHE A 408 -19.84 -20.65 13.34
CA PHE A 408 -20.91 -19.87 13.96
C PHE A 408 -21.22 -20.40 15.36
N GLN A 409 -21.48 -19.49 16.29
CA GLN A 409 -21.82 -19.75 17.68
C GLN A 409 -23.20 -19.15 17.99
N LYS A 410 -23.97 -19.80 18.88
CA LYS A 410 -25.31 -19.30 19.26
C LYS A 410 -25.26 -18.05 20.15
N ASN A 411 -24.19 -17.90 20.92
CA ASN A 411 -24.01 -16.81 21.87
C ASN A 411 -22.85 -15.90 21.44
N SER A 412 -23.01 -14.60 21.68
CA SER A 412 -21.99 -13.58 21.42
C SER A 412 -21.03 -13.47 22.61
N THR A 413 -19.72 -13.32 22.36
CA THR A 413 -18.70 -13.09 23.40
C THR A 413 -18.73 -11.67 23.96
N GLY A 414 -19.37 -10.74 23.24
CA GLY A 414 -20.04 -9.57 23.84
C GLY A 414 -19.15 -8.38 24.16
N THR A 415 -18.29 -7.94 23.24
CA THR A 415 -17.65 -6.60 23.27
C THR A 415 -17.17 -6.09 21.89
N ALA A 416 -17.29 -6.87 20.81
CA ALA A 416 -16.76 -6.52 19.49
C ALA A 416 -17.78 -5.77 18.60
N LEU A 417 -17.28 -5.04 17.60
CA LEU A 417 -18.08 -4.44 16.51
C LEU A 417 -18.97 -5.52 15.89
N ARG A 418 -20.29 -5.31 15.79
CA ARG A 418 -21.20 -6.27 15.18
C ARG A 418 -21.58 -5.85 13.76
N ILE A 419 -21.39 -6.76 12.81
CA ILE A 419 -21.79 -6.62 11.41
C ILE A 419 -23.00 -7.51 11.17
N ILE A 420 -24.11 -6.90 10.76
CA ILE A 420 -25.43 -7.53 10.63
C ILE A 420 -25.82 -7.55 9.16
N LEU A 421 -26.05 -8.74 8.60
CA LEU A 421 -26.55 -8.86 7.23
C LEU A 421 -28.07 -8.74 7.20
N ASN A 422 -28.58 -7.90 6.29
CA ASN A 422 -30.01 -7.66 6.06
C ASN A 422 -30.42 -8.22 4.68
N PRO A 423 -30.64 -9.54 4.54
CA PRO A 423 -30.89 -10.17 3.24
C PRO A 423 -32.20 -9.72 2.57
N ASN A 424 -33.11 -9.12 3.34
CA ASN A 424 -34.38 -8.59 2.84
C ASN A 424 -34.23 -7.22 2.15
N GLN A 425 -33.18 -6.47 2.47
CA GLN A 425 -32.87 -5.20 1.80
C GLN A 425 -32.00 -5.50 0.58
N LYS A 426 -32.64 -5.62 -0.59
CA LYS A 426 -31.98 -5.99 -1.85
C LYS A 426 -31.71 -4.76 -2.71
N TYR A 427 -30.61 -4.81 -3.45
CA TYR A 427 -30.18 -3.73 -4.35
C TYR A 427 -29.97 -4.26 -5.78
N GLN A 428 -28.86 -3.93 -6.43
CA GLN A 428 -28.51 -4.42 -7.76
C GLN A 428 -27.93 -5.84 -7.75
N ARG A 429 -28.02 -6.52 -8.89
CA ARG A 429 -27.32 -7.78 -9.15
C ARG A 429 -25.99 -7.52 -9.82
N ILE A 430 -24.99 -8.28 -9.40
CA ILE A 430 -23.66 -8.26 -9.98
C ILE A 430 -23.70 -8.89 -11.36
N LYS A 431 -23.13 -8.20 -12.34
CA LYS A 431 -22.95 -8.64 -13.70
C LYS A 431 -21.59 -9.31 -13.87
N GLY A 432 -20.51 -8.72 -13.34
CA GLY A 432 -19.20 -9.37 -13.35
C GLY A 432 -18.01 -8.43 -13.21
N PHE A 433 -16.82 -9.02 -13.36
CA PHE A 433 -15.53 -8.34 -13.19
C PHE A 433 -14.56 -8.77 -14.29
N GLY A 434 -13.65 -7.89 -14.67
CA GLY A 434 -12.79 -8.12 -15.83
C GLY A 434 -11.60 -7.19 -15.97
N GLY A 435 -11.01 -7.22 -17.16
CA GLY A 435 -9.99 -6.28 -17.63
C GLY A 435 -10.08 -6.06 -19.15
N ALA A 436 -9.19 -5.26 -19.72
CA ALA A 436 -9.15 -4.97 -21.16
C ALA A 436 -8.04 -5.73 -21.89
N MET A 437 -8.40 -6.30 -23.05
CA MET A 437 -7.48 -6.89 -24.02
C MET A 437 -7.05 -5.81 -25.02
N THR A 438 -6.21 -4.89 -24.55
CA THR A 438 -5.55 -3.88 -25.40
C THR A 438 -4.44 -4.52 -26.26
N ASP A 439 -3.96 -3.79 -27.27
CA ASP A 439 -2.80 -4.27 -28.05
C ASP A 439 -1.59 -4.47 -27.13
N ALA A 440 -1.35 -3.55 -26.20
CA ALA A 440 -0.28 -3.68 -25.21
C ALA A 440 -0.41 -4.94 -24.36
N ALA A 441 -1.61 -5.24 -23.85
CA ALA A 441 -1.84 -6.45 -23.08
C ALA A 441 -1.59 -7.70 -23.93
N ALA A 442 -2.12 -7.74 -25.15
CA ALA A 442 -1.94 -8.86 -26.06
C ALA A 442 -0.46 -9.07 -26.43
N MET A 443 0.28 -7.99 -26.73
CA MET A 443 1.72 -8.04 -27.02
C MET A 443 2.54 -8.56 -25.85
N ASN A 444 2.25 -8.09 -24.61
CA ASN A 444 2.97 -8.54 -23.43
C ASN A 444 2.69 -10.01 -23.13
N ILE A 445 1.43 -10.46 -23.24
CA ILE A 445 1.09 -11.88 -23.07
C ILE A 445 1.85 -12.71 -24.11
N LEU A 446 1.74 -12.37 -25.40
CA LEU A 446 2.39 -13.13 -26.48
C LEU A 446 3.92 -13.07 -26.47
N SER A 447 4.52 -12.17 -25.69
CA SER A 447 5.97 -12.09 -25.52
C SER A 447 6.54 -13.21 -24.65
N LEU A 448 5.70 -13.86 -23.84
CA LEU A 448 6.05 -15.01 -23.00
C LEU A 448 6.09 -16.31 -23.80
N SER A 449 6.71 -17.35 -23.26
CA SER A 449 6.63 -18.71 -23.80
C SER A 449 5.19 -19.25 -23.72
N PRO A 450 4.80 -20.22 -24.58
CA PRO A 450 3.44 -20.76 -24.58
C PRO A 450 2.97 -21.25 -23.19
N GLY A 451 3.85 -21.89 -22.43
CA GLY A 451 3.52 -22.36 -21.07
C GLY A 451 3.28 -21.22 -20.09
N ALA A 452 4.08 -20.15 -20.14
CA ALA A 452 3.88 -18.97 -19.30
C ALA A 452 2.64 -18.16 -19.72
N GLN A 453 2.33 -18.10 -21.02
CA GLN A 453 1.08 -17.54 -21.54
C GLN A 453 -0.15 -18.28 -20.98
N ASP A 454 -0.13 -19.61 -21.06
CA ASP A 454 -1.22 -20.44 -20.54
C ASP A 454 -1.41 -20.19 -19.05
N GLN A 455 -0.32 -20.20 -18.27
CA GLN A 455 -0.39 -19.89 -16.84
C GLN A 455 -1.00 -18.51 -16.58
N LEU A 456 -0.58 -17.47 -17.29
CA LEU A 456 -1.12 -16.11 -17.13
C LEU A 456 -2.62 -16.07 -17.40
N LEU A 457 -3.08 -16.63 -18.52
CA LEU A 457 -4.50 -16.66 -18.86
C LEU A 457 -5.30 -17.50 -17.86
N THR A 458 -4.75 -18.63 -17.40
CA THR A 458 -5.33 -19.47 -16.35
C THR A 458 -5.52 -18.68 -15.06
N GLN A 459 -4.57 -17.82 -14.66
CA GLN A 459 -4.70 -17.00 -13.46
C GLN A 459 -5.90 -16.04 -13.53
N TYR A 460 -6.23 -15.50 -14.70
CA TYR A 460 -7.40 -14.62 -14.84
C TYR A 460 -8.72 -15.38 -15.01
N PHE A 461 -8.79 -16.30 -15.97
CA PHE A 461 -10.08 -16.77 -16.50
C PHE A 461 -10.52 -18.12 -15.94
N SER A 462 -9.58 -18.95 -15.49
CA SER A 462 -9.92 -20.32 -15.07
C SER A 462 -10.46 -20.42 -13.64
N PRO A 463 -11.12 -21.54 -13.27
CA PRO A 463 -11.48 -21.86 -11.89
C PRO A 463 -10.31 -21.93 -10.91
N ASP A 464 -9.10 -22.24 -11.39
CA ASP A 464 -7.88 -22.25 -10.56
C ASP A 464 -7.31 -20.84 -10.37
N GLY A 465 -7.81 -19.87 -11.13
CA GLY A 465 -7.52 -18.45 -11.03
C GLY A 465 -8.63 -17.66 -10.33
N ILE A 466 -8.86 -16.44 -10.82
CA ILE A 466 -9.80 -15.47 -10.21
C ILE A 466 -11.13 -15.35 -10.96
N GLU A 467 -11.35 -16.17 -11.99
CA GLU A 467 -12.60 -16.30 -12.74
C GLU A 467 -13.18 -14.97 -13.28
N TYR A 468 -12.34 -14.17 -13.93
CA TYR A 468 -12.81 -13.01 -14.70
C TYR A 468 -13.90 -13.42 -15.68
N SER A 469 -15.00 -12.67 -15.67
CA SER A 469 -16.18 -12.93 -16.49
C SER A 469 -16.40 -11.86 -17.56
N PHE A 470 -15.58 -10.81 -17.57
CA PHE A 470 -15.63 -9.71 -18.52
C PHE A 470 -14.29 -9.45 -19.20
N VAL A 471 -14.34 -9.10 -20.49
CA VAL A 471 -13.20 -8.49 -21.18
C VAL A 471 -13.64 -7.31 -22.03
N ARG A 472 -13.02 -6.15 -21.80
CA ARG A 472 -13.16 -4.97 -22.67
C ARG A 472 -12.24 -5.11 -23.89
N VAL A 473 -12.75 -4.83 -25.08
CA VAL A 473 -12.00 -4.92 -26.33
C VAL A 473 -11.99 -3.56 -27.02
N PRO A 474 -10.83 -2.90 -27.16
CA PRO A 474 -10.73 -1.70 -27.97
C PRO A 474 -11.11 -1.95 -29.43
N MET A 475 -11.93 -1.08 -30.00
CA MET A 475 -12.22 -1.06 -31.43
C MET A 475 -11.12 -0.27 -32.13
N ALA A 476 -10.19 -0.99 -32.76
CA ALA A 476 -8.94 -0.50 -33.32
C ALA A 476 -7.97 0.01 -32.24
N SER A 477 -7.19 1.05 -32.54
CA SER A 477 -6.09 1.48 -31.66
C SER A 477 -6.50 2.44 -30.56
N CYS A 478 -5.79 2.35 -29.44
CA CYS A 478 -5.87 3.26 -28.29
C CYS A 478 -4.46 3.79 -27.92
N ASP A 479 -4.33 4.51 -26.81
CA ASP A 479 -3.01 4.92 -26.32
C ASP A 479 -2.12 3.72 -25.98
N PHE A 480 -2.69 2.63 -25.47
CA PHE A 480 -2.06 1.31 -25.28
C PHE A 480 -1.96 0.48 -26.57
N SER A 481 -1.67 1.16 -27.68
CA SER A 481 -1.23 0.58 -28.95
C SER A 481 0.18 1.09 -29.28
N THR A 482 0.87 0.46 -30.23
CA THR A 482 2.19 0.93 -30.71
C THR A 482 2.11 1.85 -31.92
N ARG A 483 0.93 2.00 -32.54
CA ARG A 483 0.67 2.88 -33.69
C ARG A 483 -0.78 3.32 -33.74
N LEU A 484 -1.04 4.38 -34.50
CA LEU A 484 -2.38 4.87 -34.83
C LEU A 484 -2.96 4.07 -36.01
N TYR A 485 -4.19 3.55 -35.88
CA TYR A 485 -4.94 2.93 -36.96
C TYR A 485 -6.44 2.84 -36.65
N THR A 486 -7.26 2.78 -37.69
CA THR A 486 -8.66 2.35 -37.60
C THR A 486 -8.89 1.16 -38.53
N TYR A 487 -10.11 0.64 -38.59
CA TYR A 487 -10.47 -0.43 -39.53
C TYR A 487 -10.83 0.09 -40.92
N ALA A 488 -11.01 1.40 -41.10
CA ALA A 488 -11.48 2.01 -42.34
C ALA A 488 -10.74 3.31 -42.65
N ASP A 489 -9.40 3.25 -42.74
CA ASP A 489 -8.56 4.44 -42.92
C ASP A 489 -8.59 5.02 -44.35
N THR A 490 -9.17 4.32 -45.34
CA THR A 490 -9.34 4.81 -46.72
C THR A 490 -10.27 6.03 -46.77
N PRO A 491 -9.80 7.23 -47.17
CA PRO A 491 -10.62 8.43 -47.16
C PRO A 491 -11.84 8.35 -48.08
N GLY A 492 -13.01 8.74 -47.57
CA GLY A 492 -14.25 8.79 -48.34
C GLY A 492 -14.96 7.45 -48.52
N ASP A 493 -14.53 6.41 -47.80
CA ASP A 493 -15.16 5.08 -47.80
C ASP A 493 -16.44 5.04 -46.95
N TYR A 494 -17.47 5.78 -47.36
CA TYR A 494 -18.75 5.87 -46.64
C TYR A 494 -19.51 4.54 -46.58
N GLU A 495 -19.27 3.66 -47.55
CA GLU A 495 -19.85 2.32 -47.66
C GLU A 495 -19.04 1.24 -46.91
N LEU A 496 -17.90 1.62 -46.31
CA LEU A 496 -17.01 0.73 -45.55
C LEU A 496 -16.53 -0.50 -46.34
N GLN A 497 -16.31 -0.35 -47.65
CA GLN A 497 -15.87 -1.46 -48.52
C GLN A 497 -14.46 -1.94 -48.19
N ASN A 498 -13.61 -1.05 -47.67
CA ASN A 498 -12.24 -1.34 -47.25
C ASN A 498 -12.14 -1.58 -45.75
N PHE A 499 -13.27 -1.79 -45.05
CA PHE A 499 -13.24 -2.15 -43.64
C PHE A 499 -12.52 -3.48 -43.46
N THR A 500 -11.43 -3.48 -42.69
CA THR A 500 -10.68 -4.68 -42.38
C THR A 500 -10.15 -4.64 -40.95
N LEU A 501 -10.23 -5.79 -40.28
CA LEU A 501 -9.56 -5.96 -38.99
C LEU A 501 -8.04 -5.89 -39.17
N SER A 502 -7.37 -5.32 -38.19
CA SER A 502 -5.92 -5.16 -38.24
C SER A 502 -5.20 -6.46 -37.87
N LYS A 503 -3.89 -6.52 -38.12
CA LYS A 503 -3.05 -7.63 -37.65
C LYS A 503 -3.06 -7.75 -36.13
N GLU A 504 -3.22 -6.64 -35.42
CA GLU A 504 -3.32 -6.60 -33.95
C GLU A 504 -4.57 -7.35 -33.47
N ASP A 505 -5.67 -7.32 -34.23
CA ASP A 505 -6.86 -8.12 -33.94
C ASP A 505 -6.67 -9.58 -34.30
N ILE A 506 -6.32 -9.85 -35.56
CA ILE A 506 -6.32 -11.21 -36.15
C ILE A 506 -5.24 -12.09 -35.53
N HIS A 507 -4.07 -11.53 -35.22
CA HIS A 507 -2.92 -12.30 -34.73
C HIS A 507 -2.71 -12.21 -33.22
N MET A 508 -3.35 -11.26 -32.53
CA MET A 508 -3.14 -11.08 -31.09
C MET A 508 -4.44 -11.14 -30.27
N LYS A 509 -5.33 -10.15 -30.42
CA LYS A 509 -6.52 -10.04 -29.56
C LYS A 509 -7.47 -11.21 -29.73
N ILE A 510 -7.84 -11.56 -30.97
CA ILE A 510 -8.81 -12.62 -31.25
C ILE A 510 -8.33 -13.99 -30.73
N PRO A 511 -7.10 -14.46 -31.05
CA PRO A 511 -6.61 -15.73 -30.53
C PRO A 511 -6.56 -15.79 -28.99
N LEU A 512 -6.18 -14.69 -28.33
CA LEU A 512 -6.14 -14.64 -26.87
C LEU A 512 -7.54 -14.63 -26.25
N LEU A 513 -8.51 -13.94 -26.87
CA LEU A 513 -9.91 -13.95 -26.43
C LEU A 513 -10.53 -15.35 -26.57
N GLN A 514 -10.25 -16.07 -27.65
CA GLN A 514 -10.71 -17.45 -27.83
C GLN A 514 -10.09 -18.39 -26.77
N ARG A 515 -8.81 -18.21 -26.43
CA ARG A 515 -8.16 -18.94 -25.33
C ARG A 515 -8.74 -18.58 -23.96
N ALA A 516 -9.04 -17.31 -23.72
CA ALA A 516 -9.70 -16.89 -22.48
C ALA A 516 -11.09 -17.52 -22.35
N GLN A 517 -11.88 -17.54 -23.44
CA GLN A 517 -13.19 -18.20 -23.49
C GLN A 517 -13.12 -19.70 -23.22
N SER A 518 -12.09 -20.40 -23.74
CA SER A 518 -11.96 -21.85 -23.52
C SER A 518 -11.50 -22.21 -22.11
N LEU A 519 -10.81 -21.31 -21.41
CA LEU A 519 -10.39 -21.48 -20.02
C LEU A 519 -11.48 -21.13 -19.00
N ALA A 520 -12.40 -20.25 -19.38
CA ALA A 520 -13.45 -19.77 -18.48
C ALA A 520 -14.51 -20.87 -18.22
N ALA A 521 -14.82 -21.12 -16.95
CA ALA A 521 -15.88 -22.05 -16.58
C ALA A 521 -17.30 -21.51 -16.86
N ARG A 522 -17.41 -20.20 -17.12
CA ARG A 522 -18.66 -19.53 -17.47
C ARG A 522 -18.48 -18.70 -18.73
N PRO A 523 -19.56 -18.44 -19.49
CA PRO A 523 -19.49 -17.61 -20.67
C PRO A 523 -18.85 -16.25 -20.38
N LEU A 524 -17.75 -15.96 -21.06
CA LEU A 524 -17.05 -14.69 -20.96
C LEU A 524 -17.84 -13.61 -21.70
N SER A 525 -18.19 -12.53 -21.02
CA SER A 525 -18.90 -11.39 -21.62
C SER A 525 -17.89 -10.40 -22.20
N LEU A 526 -17.94 -10.19 -23.52
CA LEU A 526 -17.13 -9.18 -24.18
C LEU A 526 -17.92 -7.88 -24.32
N PHE A 527 -17.27 -6.73 -24.10
CA PHE A 527 -17.81 -5.44 -24.54
C PHE A 527 -16.74 -4.63 -25.24
N ALA A 528 -17.16 -3.79 -26.19
CA ALA A 528 -16.22 -2.99 -26.97
C ALA A 528 -16.48 -1.49 -26.86
N SER A 529 -15.39 -0.73 -26.97
CA SER A 529 -15.37 0.73 -26.95
C SER A 529 -14.45 1.23 -28.06
N ALA A 530 -14.86 2.26 -28.79
CA ALA A 530 -14.00 2.92 -29.77
C ALA A 530 -13.42 4.22 -29.20
N TRP A 531 -12.11 4.44 -29.37
CA TRP A 531 -11.45 5.69 -28.98
C TRP A 531 -11.60 6.78 -30.04
N SER A 532 -11.58 6.41 -31.32
CA SER A 532 -11.71 7.37 -32.40
C SER A 532 -12.38 6.78 -33.63
N ALA A 533 -13.06 7.65 -34.38
CA ALA A 533 -13.48 7.36 -35.75
C ALA A 533 -12.29 7.53 -36.72
N PRO A 534 -12.36 6.92 -37.93
CA PRO A 534 -11.44 7.23 -39.01
C PRO A 534 -11.23 8.73 -39.20
N ALA A 535 -9.98 9.14 -39.42
CA ALA A 535 -9.58 10.55 -39.46
C ALA A 535 -10.43 11.38 -40.44
N TRP A 536 -10.78 10.79 -41.58
CA TRP A 536 -11.54 11.46 -42.64
C TRP A 536 -13.00 11.73 -42.27
N LEU A 537 -13.57 11.04 -41.27
CA LEU A 537 -14.89 11.32 -40.69
C LEU A 537 -14.86 12.46 -39.65
N LYS A 538 -13.68 12.87 -39.18
CA LYS A 538 -13.54 13.83 -38.08
C LYS A 538 -13.30 15.26 -38.55
N THR A 539 -13.82 16.24 -37.82
CA THR A 539 -13.71 17.66 -38.14
C THR A 539 -12.28 18.17 -38.20
N ASN A 540 -11.39 17.58 -37.41
CA ASN A 540 -9.96 17.92 -37.38
C ASN A 540 -9.09 17.07 -38.31
N GLY A 541 -9.65 16.06 -38.99
CA GLY A 541 -8.88 15.21 -39.89
C GLY A 541 -7.80 14.35 -39.22
N ALA A 542 -7.86 14.12 -37.90
CA ALA A 542 -6.83 13.42 -37.13
C ALA A 542 -7.44 12.54 -36.03
N LEU A 543 -6.74 11.48 -35.61
CA LEU A 543 -7.22 10.59 -34.53
C LEU A 543 -7.10 11.24 -33.15
N THR A 544 -6.15 12.15 -32.95
CA THR A 544 -5.88 12.82 -31.69
C THR A 544 -6.37 14.28 -31.68
N GLY A 545 -6.32 14.93 -30.52
CA GLY A 545 -6.74 16.33 -30.33
C GLY A 545 -8.25 16.53 -30.41
N LYS A 546 -8.67 17.79 -30.30
CA LYS A 546 -10.08 18.17 -30.36
C LYS A 546 -10.66 17.88 -31.75
N GLY A 547 -11.67 17.02 -31.80
CA GLY A 547 -12.34 16.66 -33.05
C GLY A 547 -13.58 15.80 -32.79
N SER A 548 -14.68 16.16 -33.45
CA SER A 548 -15.95 15.44 -33.45
C SER A 548 -16.21 14.86 -34.85
N LEU A 549 -17.29 14.09 -35.02
CA LEU A 549 -17.75 13.72 -36.36
C LEU A 549 -18.12 14.96 -37.18
N LYS A 550 -17.81 14.92 -38.47
CA LYS A 550 -18.28 15.90 -39.46
C LYS A 550 -19.79 15.78 -39.66
N GLY A 551 -20.40 16.85 -40.16
CA GLY A 551 -21.82 16.89 -40.45
C GLY A 551 -22.66 16.95 -39.17
N LYS A 552 -23.83 16.29 -39.19
CA LYS A 552 -24.79 16.27 -38.07
C LYS A 552 -25.37 14.86 -37.91
N PRO A 553 -25.89 14.50 -36.72
CA PRO A 553 -26.65 13.28 -36.51
C PRO A 553 -27.75 13.07 -37.57
N GLY A 554 -27.92 11.83 -38.04
CA GLY A 554 -28.74 11.47 -39.20
C GLY A 554 -28.09 11.68 -40.56
N GLY A 555 -26.95 12.38 -40.62
CA GLY A 555 -26.15 12.62 -41.82
C GLY A 555 -25.25 11.45 -42.21
N LYS A 556 -24.65 11.51 -43.40
CA LYS A 556 -23.86 10.40 -43.96
C LYS A 556 -22.68 10.00 -43.06
N GLU A 557 -21.97 10.95 -42.48
CA GLU A 557 -20.80 10.68 -41.63
C GLU A 557 -21.17 9.94 -40.34
N HIS A 558 -22.29 10.34 -39.73
CA HIS A 558 -22.80 9.75 -38.49
C HIS A 558 -23.38 8.35 -38.74
N LYS A 559 -24.06 8.15 -39.87
CA LYS A 559 -24.53 6.83 -40.34
C LYS A 559 -23.38 5.89 -40.64
N THR A 560 -22.35 6.34 -41.36
CA THR A 560 -21.15 5.54 -41.61
C THR A 560 -20.48 5.15 -40.31
N TRP A 561 -20.39 6.05 -39.32
CA TRP A 561 -19.84 5.71 -38.02
C TRP A 561 -20.69 4.68 -37.26
N ALA A 562 -22.02 4.75 -37.33
CA ALA A 562 -22.88 3.70 -36.78
C ALA A 562 -22.66 2.35 -37.49
N GLN A 563 -22.55 2.33 -38.82
CA GLN A 563 -22.27 1.13 -39.59
C GLN A 563 -20.87 0.54 -39.30
N TYR A 564 -19.91 1.37 -38.92
CA TYR A 564 -18.59 0.90 -38.48
C TYR A 564 -18.70 0.00 -37.24
N TYR A 565 -19.60 0.32 -36.30
CA TYR A 565 -19.87 -0.55 -35.15
C TYR A 565 -20.50 -1.87 -35.56
N ILE A 566 -21.47 -1.84 -36.48
CA ILE A 566 -22.09 -3.07 -37.01
C ILE A 566 -21.04 -3.94 -37.70
N ARG A 567 -20.21 -3.34 -38.55
CA ARG A 567 -19.17 -4.06 -39.28
C ARG A 567 -18.12 -4.67 -38.34
N PHE A 568 -17.74 -3.98 -37.27
CA PHE A 568 -16.88 -4.54 -36.24
C PHE A 568 -17.46 -5.83 -35.63
N LEU A 569 -18.74 -5.81 -35.27
CA LEU A 569 -19.44 -6.97 -34.71
C LEU A 569 -19.53 -8.12 -35.70
N GLU A 570 -19.83 -7.83 -36.97
CA GLU A 570 -19.82 -8.83 -38.05
C GLU A 570 -18.45 -9.49 -38.20
N GLU A 571 -17.38 -8.70 -38.27
CA GLU A 571 -16.03 -9.21 -38.49
C GLU A 571 -15.52 -10.04 -37.30
N TYR A 572 -15.76 -9.62 -36.05
CA TYR A 572 -15.43 -10.44 -34.88
C TYR A 572 -16.31 -11.70 -34.79
N GLY A 573 -17.58 -11.61 -35.22
CA GLY A 573 -18.49 -12.76 -35.30
C GLY A 573 -17.98 -13.88 -36.20
N LYS A 574 -17.21 -13.57 -37.26
CA LYS A 574 -16.56 -14.58 -38.12
C LYS A 574 -15.54 -15.44 -37.38
N TYR A 575 -15.04 -14.97 -36.23
CA TYR A 575 -14.12 -15.71 -35.36
C TYR A 575 -14.82 -16.31 -34.12
N ASN A 576 -16.15 -16.45 -34.17
CA ASN A 576 -16.98 -16.97 -33.08
C ASN A 576 -16.87 -16.15 -31.78
N LEU A 577 -16.55 -14.86 -31.88
CA LEU A 577 -16.56 -13.93 -30.74
C LEU A 577 -17.84 -13.09 -30.79
N SER A 578 -18.69 -13.24 -29.79
CA SER A 578 -19.89 -12.44 -29.60
C SER A 578 -19.71 -11.41 -28.49
N PHE A 579 -20.38 -10.27 -28.62
CA PHE A 579 -20.34 -9.19 -27.65
C PHE A 579 -21.62 -9.13 -26.83
N TRP A 580 -21.47 -9.01 -25.52
CA TRP A 580 -22.57 -8.68 -24.61
C TRP A 580 -22.98 -7.22 -24.74
N GLY A 581 -22.01 -6.32 -24.92
CA GLY A 581 -22.26 -4.89 -24.88
C GLY A 581 -21.32 -4.06 -25.76
N LEU A 582 -21.68 -2.80 -25.94
CA LEU A 582 -20.89 -1.75 -26.57
C LEU A 582 -21.00 -0.49 -25.73
N THR A 583 -19.96 0.34 -25.72
CA THR A 583 -20.10 1.74 -25.29
C THR A 583 -20.30 2.63 -26.51
N SER A 584 -20.90 3.81 -26.32
CA SER A 584 -21.05 4.81 -27.40
C SER A 584 -19.71 5.44 -27.85
N GLY A 585 -18.60 5.10 -27.20
CA GLY A 585 -17.27 5.65 -27.44
C GLY A 585 -16.56 5.92 -26.12
N ASN A 586 -15.25 5.67 -26.09
CA ASN A 586 -14.40 5.89 -24.92
C ASN A 586 -14.17 7.39 -24.69
N GLU A 587 -14.37 7.84 -23.45
CA GLU A 587 -14.10 9.20 -22.97
C GLU A 587 -14.51 10.31 -23.95
N PRO A 588 -15.81 10.42 -24.30
CA PRO A 588 -16.30 11.43 -25.24
C PRO A 588 -15.91 12.87 -24.89
N THR A 589 -15.63 13.19 -23.61
CA THR A 589 -15.12 14.52 -23.23
C THR A 589 -13.70 14.79 -23.71
N ALA A 590 -12.86 13.77 -23.82
CA ALA A 590 -11.47 13.89 -24.24
C ALA A 590 -11.36 14.56 -25.61
N GLY A 591 -12.22 14.18 -26.56
CA GLY A 591 -12.23 14.75 -27.91
C GLY A 591 -12.76 16.18 -27.99
N GLN A 592 -13.19 16.78 -26.87
CA GLN A 592 -13.49 18.21 -26.76
C GLN A 592 -12.28 19.05 -26.30
N MET A 593 -11.21 18.41 -25.82
CA MET A 593 -10.00 19.06 -25.32
C MET A 593 -9.01 19.35 -26.45
N THR A 594 -8.59 20.61 -26.59
CA THR A 594 -7.74 21.06 -27.71
C THR A 594 -6.46 20.24 -27.88
N ASN A 595 -5.75 19.98 -26.78
CA ASN A 595 -4.43 19.33 -26.78
C ASN A 595 -4.48 17.90 -26.22
N TYR A 596 -5.58 17.17 -26.43
CA TYR A 596 -5.64 15.76 -26.02
C TYR A 596 -4.62 14.93 -26.81
N SER A 597 -3.79 14.17 -26.11
CA SER A 597 -2.53 13.65 -26.65
C SER A 597 -2.67 12.35 -27.44
N PHE A 598 -3.79 11.63 -27.31
CA PHE A 598 -4.01 10.34 -27.97
C PHE A 598 -5.41 10.23 -28.60
N GLN A 599 -5.76 9.04 -29.10
CA GLN A 599 -7.00 8.80 -29.85
C GLN A 599 -8.22 9.24 -29.04
N ALA A 600 -9.06 10.10 -29.62
CA ALA A 600 -10.28 10.58 -28.99
C ALA A 600 -11.34 10.93 -30.04
N LEU A 601 -12.63 10.87 -29.68
CA LEU A 601 -13.73 11.37 -30.50
C LEU A 601 -14.69 12.17 -29.64
N GLY A 602 -14.81 13.46 -29.93
CA GLY A 602 -15.55 14.40 -29.11
C GLY A 602 -17.05 14.27 -29.30
N PHE A 603 -17.76 14.06 -28.20
CA PHE A 603 -19.20 14.24 -28.10
C PHE A 603 -19.55 15.11 -26.89
N THR A 604 -20.51 16.01 -27.07
CA THR A 604 -21.31 16.56 -25.97
C THR A 604 -22.42 15.55 -25.63
N PRO A 605 -23.04 15.62 -24.44
CA PRO A 605 -24.16 14.73 -24.13
C PRO A 605 -25.33 14.86 -25.13
N GLU A 606 -25.60 16.05 -25.68
CA GLU A 606 -26.64 16.27 -26.70
C GLU A 606 -26.29 15.60 -28.03
N THR A 607 -25.04 15.73 -28.47
CA THR A 607 -24.60 15.10 -29.73
C THR A 607 -24.49 13.59 -29.60
N GLN A 608 -24.11 13.07 -28.43
CA GLN A 608 -24.18 11.63 -28.13
C GLN A 608 -25.63 11.13 -28.15
N ARG A 609 -26.56 11.86 -27.50
CA ARG A 609 -28.00 11.56 -27.53
C ARG A 609 -28.53 11.48 -28.95
N ASP A 610 -28.29 12.52 -29.74
CA ASP A 610 -28.83 12.63 -31.11
C ASP A 610 -28.25 11.55 -32.02
N TRP A 611 -26.96 11.25 -31.91
CA TRP A 611 -26.32 10.17 -32.66
C TRP A 611 -26.87 8.80 -32.29
N ILE A 612 -27.14 8.54 -31.00
CA ILE A 612 -27.78 7.30 -30.56
C ILE A 612 -29.22 7.21 -31.11
N ALA A 613 -29.99 8.29 -31.01
CA ALA A 613 -31.39 8.31 -31.45
C ALA A 613 -31.56 8.12 -32.95
N LEU A 614 -30.69 8.74 -33.76
CA LEU A 614 -30.85 8.85 -35.21
C LEU A 614 -30.01 7.84 -36.00
N ASP A 615 -28.90 7.34 -35.44
CA ASP A 615 -27.93 6.55 -36.18
C ASP A 615 -27.59 5.22 -35.48
N LEU A 616 -26.88 5.25 -34.34
CA LEU A 616 -26.34 4.02 -33.72
C LEU A 616 -27.45 3.08 -33.23
N GLY A 617 -28.45 3.61 -32.51
CA GLY A 617 -29.57 2.84 -31.99
C GLY A 617 -30.37 2.13 -33.10
N PRO A 618 -30.86 2.88 -34.11
CA PRO A 618 -31.52 2.29 -35.27
C PRO A 618 -30.67 1.28 -36.04
N ALA A 619 -29.37 1.53 -36.20
CA ALA A 619 -28.45 0.61 -36.89
C ALA A 619 -28.30 -0.72 -36.13
N LEU A 620 -28.10 -0.67 -34.81
CA LEU A 620 -28.04 -1.87 -33.97
C LEU A 620 -29.35 -2.65 -34.03
N HIS A 621 -30.49 -1.97 -33.86
CA HIS A 621 -31.80 -2.60 -33.83
C HIS A 621 -32.21 -3.24 -35.17
N SER A 622 -31.78 -2.66 -36.30
CA SER A 622 -32.07 -3.19 -37.64
C SER A 622 -31.11 -4.30 -38.08
N SER A 623 -30.03 -4.52 -37.32
CA SER A 623 -29.03 -5.56 -37.59
C SER A 623 -29.33 -6.85 -36.82
N ALA A 624 -28.51 -7.89 -37.04
CA ALA A 624 -28.55 -9.12 -36.23
C ALA A 624 -28.14 -8.91 -34.75
N PHE A 625 -27.68 -7.71 -34.39
CA PHE A 625 -27.11 -7.39 -33.07
C PHE A 625 -28.05 -6.58 -32.16
N ALA A 626 -29.36 -6.60 -32.43
CA ALA A 626 -30.37 -5.87 -31.67
C ALA A 626 -30.40 -6.20 -30.15
N SER A 627 -29.84 -7.35 -29.74
CA SER A 627 -29.76 -7.76 -28.33
C SER A 627 -28.54 -7.22 -27.57
N ILE A 628 -27.61 -6.55 -28.24
CA ILE A 628 -26.42 -5.98 -27.60
C ILE A 628 -26.81 -4.85 -26.64
N ARG A 629 -26.14 -4.82 -25.48
CA ARG A 629 -26.34 -3.77 -24.48
C ARG A 629 -25.50 -2.54 -24.80
N LEU A 630 -26.16 -1.43 -25.15
CA LEU A 630 -25.49 -0.15 -25.38
C LEU A 630 -25.35 0.64 -24.07
N MET A 631 -24.12 1.04 -23.76
CA MET A 631 -23.76 1.88 -22.63
C MET A 631 -23.38 3.28 -23.09
N ILE A 632 -23.94 4.31 -22.45
CA ILE A 632 -23.57 5.71 -22.69
C ILE A 632 -22.47 6.17 -21.75
N LEU A 633 -22.01 7.41 -21.90
CA LEU A 633 -20.91 8.01 -21.14
C LEU A 633 -19.55 7.35 -21.41
N ASP A 634 -19.21 6.25 -20.73
CA ASP A 634 -17.87 5.59 -20.79
C ASP A 634 -16.73 6.58 -20.49
N ASP A 635 -16.92 7.35 -19.41
CA ASP A 635 -16.10 8.49 -19.00
C ASP A 635 -16.22 8.70 -17.48
N GLN A 636 -15.55 9.71 -16.95
CA GLN A 636 -15.44 9.99 -15.51
C GLN A 636 -16.81 10.18 -14.85
N ARG A 637 -17.02 9.57 -13.67
CA ARG A 637 -18.30 9.68 -12.94
C ARG A 637 -18.69 11.11 -12.55
N LEU A 638 -17.74 12.05 -12.52
CA LEU A 638 -17.99 13.48 -12.24
C LEU A 638 -19.00 14.10 -13.23
N LEU A 639 -19.14 13.52 -14.41
CA LEU A 639 -20.06 13.97 -15.46
C LEU A 639 -21.53 13.58 -15.18
N LEU A 640 -21.73 12.75 -14.16
CA LEU A 640 -23.04 12.36 -13.66
C LEU A 640 -23.54 13.30 -12.56
N PRO A 641 -24.87 13.51 -12.44
CA PRO A 641 -25.94 12.89 -13.24
C PRO A 641 -26.27 13.64 -14.54
N TYR A 642 -25.57 14.73 -14.86
CA TYR A 642 -25.94 15.62 -15.98
C TYR A 642 -25.97 14.89 -17.33
N TRP A 643 -24.93 14.10 -17.64
CA TRP A 643 -24.86 13.38 -18.91
C TRP A 643 -26.02 12.41 -19.10
N ALA A 644 -26.32 11.63 -18.05
CA ALA A 644 -27.45 10.72 -18.03
C ALA A 644 -28.76 11.48 -18.22
N LYS A 645 -28.92 12.63 -17.57
CA LYS A 645 -30.12 13.46 -17.70
C LYS A 645 -30.37 13.92 -19.13
N VAL A 646 -29.34 14.38 -19.83
CA VAL A 646 -29.49 14.86 -21.22
C VAL A 646 -29.87 13.73 -22.17
N VAL A 647 -29.22 12.57 -22.04
CA VAL A 647 -29.42 11.44 -22.96
C VAL A 647 -30.71 10.67 -22.65
N LEU A 648 -30.96 10.34 -21.39
CA LEU A 648 -32.05 9.44 -20.99
C LEU A 648 -33.41 10.13 -20.85
N SER A 649 -33.44 11.47 -20.76
CA SER A 649 -34.71 12.21 -20.80
C SER A 649 -35.34 12.24 -22.21
N ASP A 650 -34.58 11.89 -23.25
CA ASP A 650 -35.09 11.79 -24.61
C ASP A 650 -35.44 10.34 -24.95
N VAL A 651 -36.73 10.06 -25.11
CA VAL A 651 -37.26 8.72 -25.40
C VAL A 651 -36.75 8.14 -26.74
N HIS A 652 -36.30 8.97 -27.68
CA HIS A 652 -35.74 8.51 -28.96
C HIS A 652 -34.34 7.94 -28.79
N ALA A 653 -33.54 8.45 -27.85
CA ALA A 653 -32.25 7.87 -27.48
C ALA A 653 -32.42 6.77 -26.43
N ALA A 654 -33.16 7.06 -25.36
CA ALA A 654 -33.27 6.22 -24.15
C ALA A 654 -33.71 4.78 -24.46
N ARG A 655 -34.61 4.58 -25.44
CA ARG A 655 -35.09 3.25 -25.86
C ARG A 655 -33.99 2.29 -26.34
N TYR A 656 -32.84 2.82 -26.74
CA TYR A 656 -31.69 2.03 -27.22
C TYR A 656 -30.60 1.88 -26.15
N VAL A 657 -30.65 2.68 -25.08
CA VAL A 657 -29.66 2.66 -24.01
C VAL A 657 -30.05 1.63 -22.96
N HIS A 658 -29.06 0.89 -22.48
CA HIS A 658 -29.26 -0.14 -21.46
C HIS A 658 -28.55 0.20 -20.14
N GLY A 659 -27.46 0.95 -20.21
CA GLY A 659 -26.68 1.32 -19.04
C GLY A 659 -25.75 2.50 -19.27
N ILE A 660 -24.96 2.80 -18.26
CA ILE A 660 -24.04 3.94 -18.21
C ILE A 660 -22.67 3.41 -17.79
N GLY A 661 -21.66 3.62 -18.62
CA GLY A 661 -20.26 3.31 -18.34
C GLY A 661 -19.60 4.44 -17.55
N VAL A 662 -18.84 4.12 -16.50
CA VAL A 662 -18.12 5.10 -15.67
C VAL A 662 -16.65 4.74 -15.45
N HIS A 663 -15.78 5.75 -15.38
CA HIS A 663 -14.34 5.66 -15.10
C HIS A 663 -13.96 6.29 -13.74
N TRP A 664 -12.81 5.87 -13.18
CA TRP A 664 -12.35 6.12 -11.80
C TRP A 664 -11.49 7.38 -11.55
N TYR A 665 -10.81 7.93 -12.56
CA TYR A 665 -9.58 8.73 -12.35
C TYR A 665 -9.77 10.05 -11.55
N PHE A 666 -10.98 10.59 -11.47
CA PHE A 666 -11.27 11.84 -10.76
C PHE A 666 -12.16 11.67 -9.52
N ASP A 667 -12.23 10.47 -8.97
CA ASP A 667 -13.15 10.12 -7.90
C ASP A 667 -12.93 10.84 -6.58
N ARG A 668 -11.74 11.43 -6.39
CA ARG A 668 -11.45 12.30 -5.24
C ARG A 668 -12.14 13.67 -5.30
N ILE A 669 -12.67 14.08 -6.47
CA ILE A 669 -13.32 15.37 -6.66
C ILE A 669 -14.76 15.37 -6.12
N ALA A 670 -15.49 14.30 -6.40
CA ALA A 670 -16.90 14.17 -6.01
C ALA A 670 -17.16 12.77 -5.42
N PRO A 671 -17.85 12.68 -4.27
CA PRO A 671 -18.20 11.40 -3.69
C PRO A 671 -19.22 10.64 -4.58
N PRO A 672 -19.28 9.30 -4.46
CA PRO A 672 -20.11 8.46 -5.33
C PRO A 672 -21.62 8.67 -5.13
N ASP A 673 -22.06 9.11 -3.96
CA ASP A 673 -23.48 9.28 -3.62
C ASP A 673 -24.16 10.38 -4.47
N ILE A 674 -23.46 11.50 -4.69
CA ILE A 674 -23.97 12.62 -5.50
C ILE A 674 -23.81 12.42 -7.02
N THR A 675 -23.05 11.40 -7.43
CA THR A 675 -22.81 11.05 -8.84
C THR A 675 -23.57 9.77 -9.20
N LEU A 676 -23.05 8.62 -8.80
CA LEU A 676 -23.62 7.29 -9.04
C LEU A 676 -24.97 7.12 -8.34
N GLY A 677 -25.05 7.44 -7.04
CA GLY A 677 -26.28 7.30 -6.25
C GLY A 677 -27.43 8.16 -6.79
N THR A 678 -27.16 9.44 -7.06
CA THR A 678 -28.16 10.35 -7.67
C THR A 678 -28.59 9.88 -9.07
N THR A 679 -27.65 9.39 -9.89
CA THR A 679 -27.98 8.87 -11.23
C THR A 679 -28.90 7.65 -11.14
N HIS A 680 -28.59 6.69 -10.26
CA HIS A 680 -29.44 5.53 -10.06
C HIS A 680 -30.84 5.91 -9.58
N HIS A 681 -30.98 6.86 -8.64
CA HIS A 681 -32.30 7.29 -8.18
C HIS A 681 -33.12 8.01 -9.26
N LEU A 682 -32.47 8.72 -10.19
CA LEU A 682 -33.15 9.37 -11.33
C LEU A 682 -33.53 8.37 -12.43
N TYR A 683 -32.68 7.36 -12.67
CA TYR A 683 -32.78 6.43 -13.79
C TYR A 683 -32.54 4.97 -13.36
N PRO A 684 -33.37 4.39 -12.45
CA PRO A 684 -33.10 3.10 -11.83
C PRO A 684 -33.18 1.91 -12.79
N GLU A 685 -33.85 2.07 -13.94
CA GLU A 685 -34.00 1.04 -14.99
C GLU A 685 -32.72 0.83 -15.82
N TYR A 686 -31.75 1.76 -15.73
CA TYR A 686 -30.50 1.72 -16.48
C TYR A 686 -29.36 1.33 -15.55
N PHE A 687 -28.64 0.26 -15.88
CA PHE A 687 -27.56 -0.21 -15.01
C PHE A 687 -26.36 0.74 -15.05
N LEU A 688 -25.66 0.86 -13.93
CA LEU A 688 -24.33 1.48 -13.86
C LEU A 688 -23.27 0.38 -13.96
N PHE A 689 -22.20 0.63 -14.71
CA PHE A 689 -21.10 -0.33 -14.89
C PHE A 689 -19.77 0.41 -14.96
N ALA A 690 -18.80 0.04 -14.13
CA ALA A 690 -17.45 0.60 -14.20
C ALA A 690 -16.68 -0.10 -15.32
N THR A 691 -16.48 0.64 -16.42
CA THR A 691 -15.91 0.13 -17.67
C THR A 691 -14.39 0.27 -17.75
N GLU A 692 -13.80 1.09 -16.87
CA GLU A 692 -12.36 1.30 -16.82
C GLU A 692 -11.87 1.86 -15.48
N ALA A 693 -10.77 1.30 -14.99
CA ALA A 693 -9.97 1.89 -13.93
C ALA A 693 -8.52 1.40 -14.02
N CYS A 694 -7.54 2.26 -13.72
CA CYS A 694 -6.16 1.84 -13.52
C CYS A 694 -5.42 2.69 -12.51
N SER A 695 -4.46 2.10 -11.80
CA SER A 695 -3.51 2.84 -10.97
C SER A 695 -2.30 3.31 -11.78
N GLY A 696 -1.54 4.26 -11.24
CA GLY A 696 -0.31 4.73 -11.87
C GLY A 696 -0.50 5.70 -13.04
N TRP A 697 -1.69 6.27 -13.20
CA TRP A 697 -2.00 7.31 -14.20
C TRP A 697 -1.53 8.72 -13.75
N ASN A 698 -1.57 8.98 -12.44
CA ASN A 698 -1.24 10.27 -11.84
C ASN A 698 0.23 10.62 -12.11
N PRO A 699 0.56 11.83 -12.59
CA PRO A 699 1.94 12.27 -12.81
C PRO A 699 2.88 12.06 -11.61
N ALA A 700 2.39 12.18 -10.38
CA ALA A 700 3.20 12.02 -9.16
C ALA A 700 3.52 10.56 -8.79
N ASP A 701 2.81 9.60 -9.37
CA ASP A 701 2.93 8.15 -9.09
C ASP A 701 2.83 7.38 -10.41
N ARG A 702 3.42 7.90 -11.50
CA ARG A 702 3.20 7.36 -12.85
C ARG A 702 3.88 6.00 -13.06
N GLY A 703 3.19 5.09 -13.74
CA GLY A 703 3.73 3.79 -14.16
C GLY A 703 3.72 2.71 -13.07
N VAL A 704 4.47 1.63 -13.31
CA VAL A 704 4.45 0.41 -12.49
C VAL A 704 5.15 0.60 -11.14
N ARG A 705 4.52 0.08 -10.08
CA ARG A 705 5.12 -0.04 -8.75
C ARG A 705 4.91 -1.46 -8.24
N LEU A 706 5.91 -2.31 -8.46
CA LEU A 706 5.85 -3.71 -8.08
C LEU A 706 5.61 -3.87 -6.57
N GLY A 707 4.64 -4.71 -6.19
CA GLY A 707 4.31 -5.02 -4.80
C GLY A 707 3.56 -3.91 -4.04
N SER A 708 3.00 -2.92 -4.73
CA SER A 708 2.30 -1.79 -4.07
C SER A 708 1.00 -2.22 -3.38
N TRP A 709 1.00 -2.27 -2.05
CA TRP A 709 -0.19 -2.55 -1.25
C TRP A 709 -1.19 -1.38 -1.26
N ASP A 710 -0.70 -0.13 -1.23
CA ASP A 710 -1.56 1.07 -1.32
C ASP A 710 -2.48 1.02 -2.57
N ARG A 711 -1.95 0.58 -3.72
CA ARG A 711 -2.74 0.44 -4.97
C ARG A 711 -3.78 -0.68 -4.86
N ALA A 712 -3.47 -1.76 -4.15
CA ALA A 712 -4.43 -2.82 -3.87
C ALA A 712 -5.58 -2.35 -2.97
N GLU A 713 -5.28 -1.54 -1.96
CA GLU A 713 -6.29 -0.91 -1.11
C GLU A 713 -7.15 0.10 -1.89
N ASP A 714 -6.55 0.87 -2.79
CA ASP A 714 -7.28 1.80 -3.67
C ASP A 714 -8.26 1.05 -4.60
N TYR A 715 -7.85 -0.08 -5.21
CA TYR A 715 -8.75 -0.94 -6.00
C TYR A 715 -9.91 -1.47 -5.16
N ALA A 716 -9.60 -2.08 -4.01
CA ALA A 716 -10.64 -2.67 -3.15
C ALA A 716 -11.60 -1.61 -2.60
N HIS A 717 -11.07 -0.43 -2.25
CA HIS A 717 -11.86 0.72 -1.81
C HIS A 717 -12.84 1.16 -2.90
N ASP A 718 -12.34 1.36 -4.11
CA ASP A 718 -13.14 1.82 -5.24
C ASP A 718 -14.24 0.84 -5.60
N ILE A 719 -13.92 -0.45 -5.72
CA ILE A 719 -14.89 -1.50 -6.01
C ILE A 719 -15.98 -1.54 -4.92
N ILE A 720 -15.63 -1.41 -3.64
CA ILE A 720 -16.63 -1.36 -2.56
C ILE A 720 -17.52 -0.11 -2.69
N GLN A 721 -16.94 1.06 -2.99
CA GLN A 721 -17.70 2.30 -3.18
C GLN A 721 -18.68 2.17 -4.34
N ASP A 722 -18.22 1.71 -5.50
CA ASP A 722 -19.03 1.52 -6.70
C ASP A 722 -20.17 0.53 -6.46
N LEU A 723 -19.86 -0.65 -5.91
CA LEU A 723 -20.87 -1.67 -5.63
C LEU A 723 -21.85 -1.23 -4.53
N ASN A 724 -21.44 -0.38 -3.58
CA ASN A 724 -22.35 0.20 -2.60
C ASN A 724 -23.25 1.29 -3.18
N ASN A 725 -22.88 1.85 -4.34
CA ASN A 725 -23.61 2.88 -5.08
C ASN A 725 -24.15 2.36 -6.42
N TYR A 726 -24.72 1.15 -6.39
CA TYR A 726 -25.54 0.56 -7.46
C TYR A 726 -24.80 0.15 -8.75
N VAL A 727 -23.47 0.24 -8.79
CA VAL A 727 -22.68 -0.29 -9.91
C VAL A 727 -22.79 -1.81 -9.94
N THR A 728 -22.97 -2.37 -11.14
CA THR A 728 -23.27 -3.79 -11.36
C THR A 728 -22.03 -4.62 -11.70
N GLY A 729 -20.92 -3.99 -12.10
CA GLY A 729 -19.68 -4.67 -12.40
C GLY A 729 -18.53 -3.69 -12.56
N TRP A 730 -17.30 -4.21 -12.57
CA TRP A 730 -16.10 -3.39 -12.53
C TRP A 730 -14.98 -4.00 -13.38
N THR A 731 -14.38 -3.18 -14.25
CA THR A 731 -13.40 -3.61 -15.24
C THR A 731 -12.09 -2.85 -15.05
N ASP A 732 -11.03 -3.59 -14.76
CA ASP A 732 -9.66 -3.07 -14.76
C ASP A 732 -9.25 -2.63 -16.17
N TRP A 733 -8.17 -1.85 -16.27
CA TRP A 733 -7.67 -1.41 -17.57
C TRP A 733 -6.88 -2.49 -18.30
N ASN A 734 -5.56 -2.38 -18.42
CA ASN A 734 -4.76 -3.35 -19.17
C ASN A 734 -4.62 -4.67 -18.40
N LEU A 735 -5.03 -5.81 -18.98
CA LEU A 735 -4.84 -7.14 -18.37
C LEU A 735 -3.38 -7.45 -18.03
N ALA A 736 -2.44 -6.99 -18.83
CA ALA A 736 -1.01 -7.13 -18.56
C ALA A 736 -0.22 -5.96 -19.17
N LEU A 737 0.83 -5.51 -18.48
CA LEU A 737 1.80 -4.54 -19.00
C LEU A 737 3.23 -5.02 -18.74
N ASN A 738 4.23 -4.43 -19.39
CA ASN A 738 5.63 -4.68 -19.04
C ASN A 738 6.05 -3.88 -17.80
N GLN A 739 7.27 -4.09 -17.31
CA GLN A 739 7.84 -3.36 -16.16
C GLN A 739 7.88 -1.83 -16.34
N GLY A 740 7.83 -1.32 -17.57
CA GLY A 740 7.74 0.11 -17.86
C GLY A 740 6.31 0.66 -17.89
N GLY A 741 5.29 -0.18 -17.72
CA GLY A 741 3.87 0.22 -17.80
C GLY A 741 3.35 0.41 -19.22
N GLY A 742 3.96 -0.25 -20.20
CA GLY A 742 3.59 -0.18 -21.62
C GLY A 742 3.53 -1.54 -22.33
N PRO A 743 3.63 -1.58 -23.67
CA PRO A 743 3.90 -0.44 -24.56
C PRO A 743 2.72 0.56 -24.63
N ASN A 744 3.03 1.83 -24.89
CA ASN A 744 2.06 2.91 -25.08
C ASN A 744 2.69 3.98 -25.98
N TRP A 745 2.10 4.29 -27.12
CA TRP A 745 2.75 5.11 -28.16
C TRP A 745 2.96 6.58 -27.75
N VAL A 746 2.16 7.09 -26.80
CA VAL A 746 2.29 8.44 -26.23
C VAL A 746 3.01 8.47 -24.88
N LYS A 747 3.55 7.33 -24.43
CA LYS A 747 4.21 7.18 -23.12
C LYS A 747 3.28 7.53 -21.94
N ASN A 748 1.99 7.27 -22.10
CA ASN A 748 1.00 7.39 -21.02
C ASN A 748 0.99 6.14 -20.14
N PHE A 749 2.16 5.80 -19.57
CA PHE A 749 2.34 4.55 -18.83
C PHE A 749 1.55 4.53 -17.53
N VAL A 750 1.00 3.36 -17.19
CA VAL A 750 0.22 3.08 -15.99
C VAL A 750 0.65 1.74 -15.37
N ASP A 751 0.04 1.34 -14.25
CA ASP A 751 0.22 0.01 -13.66
C ASP A 751 -0.81 -0.99 -14.20
N SER A 752 -0.58 -2.28 -13.96
CA SER A 752 -1.51 -3.36 -14.29
C SER A 752 -1.46 -4.45 -13.22
N PRO A 753 -2.54 -5.19 -12.95
CA PRO A 753 -2.53 -6.31 -12.02
C PRO A 753 -1.53 -7.43 -12.35
N ILE A 754 -1.14 -7.57 -13.63
CA ILE A 754 -0.04 -8.47 -14.03
C ILE A 754 1.03 -7.69 -14.78
N ILE A 755 2.28 -7.83 -14.32
CA ILE A 755 3.45 -7.23 -14.96
C ILE A 755 4.32 -8.32 -15.59
N VAL A 756 4.57 -8.24 -16.89
CA VAL A 756 5.37 -9.19 -17.66
C VAL A 756 6.84 -8.75 -17.70
N ASP A 757 7.74 -9.69 -17.42
CA ASP A 757 9.18 -9.58 -17.63
C ASP A 757 9.62 -10.61 -18.68
N GLN A 758 9.53 -10.21 -19.95
CA GLN A 758 9.88 -11.06 -21.09
C GLN A 758 11.31 -11.60 -21.00
N SER A 759 12.25 -10.82 -20.47
CA SER A 759 13.66 -11.20 -20.41
C SER A 759 13.92 -12.45 -19.55
N LYS A 760 13.00 -12.73 -18.62
CA LYS A 760 13.07 -13.88 -17.71
C LYS A 760 11.98 -14.91 -17.99
N ASP A 761 11.11 -14.67 -18.96
CA ASP A 761 9.91 -15.48 -19.21
C ASP A 761 9.02 -15.65 -17.97
N VAL A 762 8.84 -14.57 -17.19
CA VAL A 762 8.00 -14.56 -15.99
C VAL A 762 7.00 -13.42 -16.01
N PHE A 763 5.96 -13.55 -15.19
CA PHE A 763 5.03 -12.47 -14.89
C PHE A 763 4.81 -12.35 -13.38
N TYR A 764 4.56 -11.13 -12.92
CA TYR A 764 4.33 -10.81 -11.51
C TYR A 764 2.86 -10.47 -11.30
N LYS A 765 2.19 -11.24 -10.43
CA LYS A 765 0.84 -10.90 -9.95
C LYS A 765 0.97 -9.83 -8.86
N GLN A 766 0.55 -8.62 -9.18
CA GLN A 766 0.57 -7.49 -8.27
C GLN A 766 -0.45 -7.67 -7.14
N PRO A 767 -0.31 -6.97 -5.99
CA PRO A 767 -1.35 -6.92 -4.97
C PRO A 767 -2.75 -6.56 -5.53
N THR A 768 -2.83 -5.70 -6.55
CA THR A 768 -4.10 -5.34 -7.24
C THR A 768 -4.80 -6.53 -7.90
N PHE A 769 -4.05 -7.54 -8.37
CA PHE A 769 -4.62 -8.81 -8.86
C PHE A 769 -5.39 -9.52 -7.74
N TYR A 770 -4.82 -9.56 -6.54
CA TYR A 770 -5.46 -10.19 -5.39
C TYR A 770 -6.63 -9.36 -4.86
N SER A 771 -6.56 -8.03 -4.92
CA SER A 771 -7.73 -7.17 -4.66
C SER A 771 -8.88 -7.53 -5.60
N MET A 772 -8.64 -7.60 -6.91
CA MET A 772 -9.64 -8.03 -7.88
C MET A 772 -10.18 -9.42 -7.58
N ALA A 773 -9.32 -10.33 -7.10
CA ALA A 773 -9.70 -11.69 -6.74
C ALA A 773 -10.72 -11.75 -5.59
N HIS A 774 -10.63 -10.86 -4.61
CA HIS A 774 -11.59 -10.80 -3.49
C HIS A 774 -13.03 -10.53 -3.93
N PHE A 775 -13.22 -9.98 -5.13
CA PHE A 775 -14.52 -9.72 -5.76
C PHE A 775 -14.82 -10.75 -6.86
N SER A 776 -14.02 -10.78 -7.93
CA SER A 776 -14.25 -11.62 -9.13
C SER A 776 -14.47 -13.10 -8.80
N LYS A 777 -13.58 -13.69 -8.00
CA LYS A 777 -13.63 -15.11 -7.62
C LYS A 777 -14.87 -15.44 -6.77
N PHE A 778 -15.33 -14.46 -6.00
CA PHE A 778 -16.35 -14.68 -4.96
C PHE A 778 -17.71 -14.06 -5.26
N LEU A 779 -17.84 -13.24 -6.29
CA LEU A 779 -19.09 -12.59 -6.69
C LEU A 779 -19.39 -12.96 -8.13
N TRP A 780 -20.25 -13.96 -8.25
CA TRP A 780 -20.67 -14.50 -9.53
C TRP A 780 -21.73 -13.61 -10.19
N GLU A 781 -21.89 -13.74 -11.49
CA GLU A 781 -23.04 -13.15 -12.18
C GLU A 781 -24.34 -13.58 -11.48
N GLY A 782 -25.20 -12.60 -11.23
CA GLY A 782 -26.46 -12.78 -10.51
C GLY A 782 -26.36 -12.66 -8.98
N SER A 783 -25.15 -12.53 -8.41
CA SER A 783 -25.00 -12.25 -6.97
C SER A 783 -25.72 -10.96 -6.61
N GLN A 784 -26.58 -11.00 -5.61
CA GLN A 784 -27.46 -9.89 -5.23
C GLN A 784 -26.83 -9.12 -4.07
N ARG A 785 -26.52 -7.83 -4.25
CA ARG A 785 -26.09 -6.99 -3.12
C ARG A 785 -27.25 -6.86 -2.12
N VAL A 786 -26.93 -6.99 -0.83
CA VAL A 786 -27.88 -6.87 0.28
C VAL A 786 -27.40 -5.85 1.33
N GLY A 787 -28.31 -5.41 2.19
CA GLY A 787 -28.01 -4.44 3.25
C GLY A 787 -27.06 -4.99 4.31
N VAL A 788 -26.25 -4.09 4.87
CA VAL A 788 -25.39 -4.36 6.03
C VAL A 788 -25.62 -3.27 7.06
N SER A 789 -25.80 -3.66 8.32
CA SER A 789 -25.87 -2.75 9.46
C SER A 789 -24.69 -2.98 10.40
N ILE A 790 -24.15 -1.91 10.97
CA ILE A 790 -23.05 -1.94 11.93
C ILE A 790 -23.54 -1.44 13.29
N SER A 791 -23.14 -2.09 14.38
CA SER A 791 -23.58 -1.70 15.74
C SER A 791 -22.94 -0.40 16.25
N GLN A 792 -21.80 -0.02 15.69
CA GLN A 792 -21.04 1.18 16.06
C GLN A 792 -20.21 1.66 14.88
N SER A 793 -19.77 2.92 14.93
CA SER A 793 -18.87 3.50 13.93
C SER A 793 -17.57 2.69 13.81
N THR A 794 -17.08 2.53 12.58
CA THR A 794 -15.88 1.74 12.28
C THR A 794 -15.13 2.34 11.09
N VAL A 795 -13.84 2.04 11.02
CA VAL A 795 -12.97 2.34 9.88
C VAL A 795 -13.08 1.28 8.77
N LEU A 796 -13.75 0.17 9.03
CA LEU A 796 -13.91 -0.92 8.08
C LEU A 796 -14.89 -0.54 6.96
N GLU A 797 -14.53 -0.91 5.74
CA GLU A 797 -15.39 -0.78 4.57
C GLU A 797 -15.95 -2.14 4.18
N LEU A 798 -17.26 -2.18 3.93
CA LEU A 798 -18.01 -3.43 3.89
C LEU A 798 -18.94 -3.46 2.68
N SER A 799 -19.11 -4.64 2.09
CA SER A 799 -20.22 -4.92 1.19
C SER A 799 -20.63 -6.39 1.28
N ALA A 800 -21.94 -6.65 1.27
CA ALA A 800 -22.48 -8.00 1.43
C ALA A 800 -23.41 -8.40 0.28
N TYR A 801 -23.41 -9.69 -0.02
CA TYR A 801 -24.10 -10.27 -1.16
C TYR A 801 -24.68 -11.63 -0.82
N ILE A 802 -25.77 -11.97 -1.51
CA ILE A 802 -26.29 -13.33 -1.58
C ILE A 802 -26.03 -13.86 -2.99
N ARG A 803 -25.29 -14.95 -3.10
CA ARG A 803 -25.00 -15.61 -4.37
C ARG A 803 -26.23 -16.33 -4.93
N PRO A 804 -26.23 -16.67 -6.24
CA PRO A 804 -27.30 -17.47 -6.85
C PRO A 804 -27.51 -18.85 -6.19
N ASP A 805 -26.47 -19.42 -5.56
CA ASP A 805 -26.54 -20.68 -4.83
C ASP A 805 -27.10 -20.53 -3.39
N GLY A 806 -27.48 -19.31 -2.97
CA GLY A 806 -28.01 -19.01 -1.65
C GLY A 806 -26.96 -18.71 -0.58
N SER A 807 -25.66 -18.87 -0.87
CA SER A 807 -24.58 -18.54 0.07
C SER A 807 -24.43 -17.03 0.26
N ALA A 808 -23.99 -16.63 1.46
CA ALA A 808 -23.66 -15.23 1.78
C ALA A 808 -22.18 -14.97 1.56
N VAL A 809 -21.87 -13.79 1.02
CA VAL A 809 -20.52 -13.26 0.87
C VAL A 809 -20.47 -11.90 1.56
N LEU A 810 -19.49 -11.70 2.44
CA LEU A 810 -19.18 -10.42 3.06
C LEU A 810 -17.72 -10.07 2.74
N ILE A 811 -17.52 -8.94 2.05
CA ILE A 811 -16.19 -8.40 1.75
C ILE A 811 -15.91 -7.27 2.74
N ILE A 812 -14.70 -7.29 3.31
CA ILE A 812 -14.25 -6.37 4.35
C ILE A 812 -12.88 -5.83 3.97
N LEU A 813 -12.73 -4.53 3.94
CA LEU A 813 -11.45 -3.84 3.74
C LEU A 813 -11.08 -3.09 5.02
N ASN A 814 -9.86 -3.31 5.50
CA ASN A 814 -9.24 -2.55 6.59
C ASN A 814 -7.99 -1.84 6.06
N ARG A 815 -8.08 -0.53 5.88
CA ARG A 815 -6.94 0.33 5.46
C ARG A 815 -6.21 0.97 6.65
N SER A 816 -6.59 0.63 7.89
CA SER A 816 -5.99 1.18 9.09
C SER A 816 -4.78 0.36 9.53
N GLU A 817 -3.96 0.96 10.40
CA GLU A 817 -2.77 0.33 10.99
C GLU A 817 -3.09 -0.62 12.15
N GLU A 818 -4.37 -0.72 12.54
CA GLU A 818 -4.84 -1.52 13.68
C GLU A 818 -5.70 -2.71 13.24
N ASP A 819 -5.57 -3.82 13.97
CA ASP A 819 -6.45 -4.98 13.81
C ASP A 819 -7.82 -4.65 14.42
N VAL A 820 -8.91 -4.89 13.67
CA VAL A 820 -10.27 -4.63 14.13
C VAL A 820 -10.99 -5.94 14.42
N GLN A 821 -11.37 -6.16 15.67
CA GLN A 821 -12.17 -7.31 16.08
C GLN A 821 -13.65 -7.07 15.77
N PHE A 822 -14.33 -8.05 15.18
CA PHE A 822 -15.75 -7.95 14.85
C PHE A 822 -16.46 -9.31 14.92
N ASP A 823 -17.79 -9.26 15.10
CA ASP A 823 -18.68 -10.41 15.01
C ASP A 823 -19.64 -10.21 13.83
N VAL A 824 -19.72 -11.20 12.93
CA VAL A 824 -20.77 -11.26 11.92
C VAL A 824 -21.99 -11.95 12.51
N TRP A 825 -23.15 -11.31 12.45
CA TRP A 825 -24.42 -11.91 12.85
C TRP A 825 -25.25 -12.28 11.61
N ASP A 826 -25.56 -13.57 11.48
CA ASP A 826 -26.59 -14.07 10.56
C ASP A 826 -27.78 -14.55 11.39
N GLN A 827 -28.98 -14.11 11.00
CA GLN A 827 -30.23 -14.42 11.68
C GLN A 827 -30.48 -15.94 11.80
N THR A 828 -30.01 -16.75 10.84
CA THR A 828 -30.21 -18.22 10.87
C THR A 828 -29.11 -18.97 11.63
N LEU A 829 -27.87 -18.49 11.61
CA LEU A 829 -26.72 -19.26 12.10
C LEU A 829 -26.14 -18.76 13.42
N GLY A 830 -26.40 -17.51 13.82
CA GLY A 830 -25.83 -16.88 15.01
C GLY A 830 -24.61 -16.01 14.68
N PHE A 831 -23.56 -16.11 15.49
CA PHE A 831 -22.40 -15.20 15.49
C PHE A 831 -21.12 -15.88 14.98
N LEU A 832 -20.41 -15.21 14.08
CA LEU A 832 -19.07 -15.59 13.65
C LEU A 832 -18.08 -14.51 14.09
N ALA A 833 -17.29 -14.80 15.13
CA ALA A 833 -16.21 -13.93 15.58
C ALA A 833 -15.03 -13.99 14.61
N SER A 834 -14.48 -12.83 14.27
CA SER A 834 -13.34 -12.69 13.37
C SER A 834 -12.55 -11.42 13.67
N THR A 835 -11.36 -11.35 13.10
CA THR A 835 -10.50 -10.15 13.11
C THR A 835 -10.29 -9.69 11.68
N ALA A 836 -10.31 -8.39 11.45
CA ALA A 836 -9.79 -7.77 10.25
C ALA A 836 -8.38 -7.23 10.56
N PRO A 837 -7.30 -7.93 10.14
CA PRO A 837 -5.95 -7.44 10.37
C PRO A 837 -5.73 -6.04 9.78
N SER A 838 -4.77 -5.30 10.28
CA SER A 838 -4.35 -4.05 9.66
C SER A 838 -3.93 -4.27 8.21
N HIS A 839 -4.24 -3.30 7.35
CA HIS A 839 -3.94 -3.34 5.91
C HIS A 839 -4.34 -4.68 5.25
N SER A 840 -5.63 -5.04 5.32
CA SER A 840 -6.14 -6.33 4.83
C SER A 840 -7.45 -6.23 4.06
N VAL A 841 -7.65 -7.19 3.16
CA VAL A 841 -8.94 -7.47 2.51
C VAL A 841 -9.36 -8.88 2.91
N LEU A 842 -10.60 -9.05 3.35
CA LEU A 842 -11.17 -10.34 3.73
C LEU A 842 -12.43 -10.59 2.92
N THR A 843 -12.60 -11.83 2.49
CA THR A 843 -13.87 -12.30 1.93
C THR A 843 -14.36 -13.47 2.77
N LEU A 844 -15.45 -13.25 3.50
CA LEU A 844 -16.13 -14.28 4.27
C LEU A 844 -17.23 -14.89 3.42
N LEU A 845 -17.27 -16.21 3.33
CA LEU A 845 -18.26 -16.97 2.57
C LEU A 845 -18.86 -18.05 3.47
N TRP A 846 -20.19 -18.13 3.55
CA TRP A 846 -20.87 -19.19 4.28
C TRP A 846 -22.20 -19.57 3.64
N ASN A 847 -22.61 -20.82 3.82
CA ASN A 847 -23.93 -21.27 3.44
C ASN A 847 -24.93 -20.88 4.52
N ARG A 848 -26.11 -20.38 4.14
CA ARG A 848 -27.15 -19.91 5.06
C ARG A 848 -28.19 -20.98 5.42
N GLN A 849 -28.17 -22.13 4.74
CA GLN A 849 -29.09 -23.27 4.92
C GLN A 849 -28.36 -24.60 5.01
#